data_AF-A0A1I5CQ02-F1
#
_entry.id   AF-A0A1I5CQ02-F1
#
_cell.length_a   1.000
_cell.length_b   1.000
_cell.length_c   1.000
_cell.angle_alpha   90.00
_cell.angle_beta   90.00
_cell.angle_gamma   90.00
#
_symmetry.space_group_name_H-M   'P 1'
#
loop_
_entity.id
_entity.type
_entity.pdbx_description
1 polymer ?
#
loop_
_entity_poly.entity_id
_entity_poly.type
_entity_poly.pdbx_seq_one_letter_code
_entity_poly.pdbx_strand_id
1 'polypeptide(L)'
;MTATIEAPARGGAERAPAPLKRGARLTTVVLVGGIASLPMLMPFGLPPGPGNTGLPDLALIGVTAVAMLWAGTRKLPVRWPFLIPTLLTIIAGGIAAIVNDAGALTLVKDLFVLLWGVSLANLGRDPSLLRVALRAFVAIGTCYALVMITGFVLGLDALSGKQVDGERAMFTFGDANYASNWFICIFFIARATRYPGTAWRRWAVCGILLTAELLTGSNGGLLALIIAILLGHLFRLVREGRAHHAIAIGAFAVFVGGAGVTVVTQVNIQPLLDQASQTSPILRDSIGRTTGESTNSRSTVLATTIQMIEEQTHPWGIGPGQTEKEMLVRQETYVREAHNDYVASVLERGFLGGVALIVLVFVLLLKCVRIARRNALTGEYARLVPRPELFGALIAVFLISGLFYETLHYRHGWAVFGLIAALDLSRSAQGGGLLAPPSRAGRRAAPGPRAPSGRPDRDPGPGSPPKSDEAVPLAKAPSPKPPEPARAEGGSETAVATLPVEDEPPPSGRDPRGRAIRRRLLALVAGNMAGRIGALASLGIATIMVARIGGPKLVGAFTLVRILPGLLCQLSSAGLPGAAPFFLARPDYDQSRVRPTLAWLTVIGATISGFAWLALSPLIYLVFFKSFGIWVAIAAAAPSFTQGFVSVGKGLLQGTDDQPGASLAIAVEEFVFLPIYLVILTGWYGPGALITGLVLADVAAAAWIVRRLARRGFFAGWGRPDRRLGRSIAGYGFRGYLGQLIDLLQLRFDMALLGALAGPKVLGVYTVASKFAELVQLPGLAVNYVLYPDFAKEDRETATRRTSRLILPALAVSALAALPLALIAGTALPWVFGDVFDDAVVPTYIRLAGVVTFGVTGLVMAYLYGVGRPGAASTGQGIGLVVVVILGAVLIPAHGAIGAAIATSLSFVATTAALLVWFQHVKNAGAGATAATAPATQGPAPVDKG
;
A
#
# COMPACT_ATOMS: atom_id res chain seq x y z
N MET A 1 27.44 -64.00 22.67
CA MET A 1 26.43 -64.10 21.59
C MET A 1 25.20 -63.32 22.04
N THR A 2 24.67 -62.47 21.14
CA THR A 2 23.42 -61.67 21.24
C THR A 2 23.25 -60.73 22.44
N ALA A 3 23.60 -59.45 22.25
CA ALA A 3 23.09 -58.33 23.02
C ALA A 3 21.98 -57.63 22.20
N THR A 4 20.73 -57.82 22.60
CA THR A 4 19.54 -57.15 22.10
C THR A 4 19.45 -55.75 22.68
N ILE A 5 19.42 -54.74 21.82
CA ILE A 5 19.20 -53.34 22.18
C ILE A 5 17.69 -53.10 22.32
N GLU A 6 17.22 -52.90 23.55
CA GLU A 6 15.86 -52.42 23.82
C GLU A 6 15.75 -50.91 23.53
N ALA A 7 14.74 -50.56 22.74
CA ALA A 7 14.38 -49.19 22.39
C ALA A 7 13.60 -48.51 23.53
N PRO A 8 13.84 -47.21 23.84
CA PRO A 8 13.07 -46.50 24.84
C PRO A 8 11.65 -46.15 24.33
N ALA A 9 10.71 -46.24 25.28
CA ALA A 9 9.26 -46.24 25.12
C ALA A 9 8.65 -45.13 24.25
N ARG A 10 7.70 -45.54 23.39
CA ARG A 10 6.74 -44.66 22.70
C ARG A 10 5.78 -44.03 23.70
N GLY A 11 6.05 -42.79 24.12
CA GLY A 11 5.13 -41.95 24.86
C GLY A 11 4.42 -40.94 23.95
N GLY A 12 3.13 -41.13 23.69
CA GLY A 12 2.29 -40.15 23.01
C GLY A 12 1.12 -40.75 22.24
N ALA A 13 0.17 -41.37 22.94
CA ALA A 13 -1.12 -41.72 22.35
C ALA A 13 -1.80 -40.43 21.83
N GLU A 14 -2.09 -40.39 20.52
CA GLU A 14 -2.96 -39.38 19.91
C GLU A 14 -4.30 -39.35 20.68
N ARG A 15 -4.54 -38.26 21.41
CA ARG A 15 -5.87 -37.98 21.96
C ARG A 15 -6.86 -37.89 20.80
N ALA A 16 -7.82 -38.82 20.75
CA ALA A 16 -8.99 -38.70 19.90
C ALA A 16 -9.64 -37.32 20.11
N PRO A 17 -9.99 -36.57 19.04
CA PRO A 17 -10.56 -35.25 19.18
C PRO A 17 -11.92 -35.35 19.89
N ALA A 18 -12.10 -34.54 20.95
CA ALA A 18 -13.36 -34.43 21.68
C ALA A 18 -14.53 -34.12 20.72
N PRO A 19 -15.74 -34.64 20.98
CA PRO A 19 -16.88 -34.43 20.09
C PRO A 19 -17.18 -32.92 19.97
N LEU A 20 -17.16 -32.43 18.73
CA LEU A 20 -17.50 -31.05 18.39
C LEU A 20 -18.90 -30.71 18.95
N LYS A 21 -19.01 -29.63 19.74
CA LYS A 21 -20.30 -29.06 20.20
C LYS A 21 -21.24 -28.87 19.00
N ARG A 22 -22.55 -29.11 19.17
CA ARG A 22 -23.58 -29.10 18.10
C ARG A 22 -23.47 -27.89 17.14
N GLY A 23 -23.17 -26.69 17.66
CA GLY A 23 -22.95 -25.48 16.85
C GLY A 23 -21.69 -25.48 15.96
N ALA A 24 -20.60 -26.15 16.38
CA ALA A 24 -19.38 -26.27 15.57
C ALA A 24 -19.54 -27.29 14.41
N ARG A 25 -20.42 -28.29 14.57
CA ARG A 25 -20.76 -29.24 13.49
C ARG A 25 -21.55 -28.55 12.38
N LEU A 26 -22.55 -27.74 12.72
CA LEU A 26 -23.34 -27.00 11.73
C LEU A 26 -22.47 -26.04 10.91
N THR A 27 -21.60 -25.26 11.56
CA THR A 27 -20.66 -24.35 10.86
C THR A 27 -19.73 -25.10 9.90
N THR A 28 -19.25 -26.28 10.30
CA THR A 28 -18.39 -27.12 9.46
C THR A 28 -19.14 -27.66 8.24
N VAL A 29 -20.33 -28.22 8.45
CA VAL A 29 -21.15 -28.80 7.36
C VAL A 29 -21.54 -27.73 6.35
N VAL A 30 -22.03 -26.58 6.83
CA VAL A 30 -22.45 -25.48 5.95
C VAL A 30 -21.26 -24.88 5.20
N LEU A 31 -20.10 -24.72 5.84
CA LEU A 31 -18.87 -24.26 5.18
C LEU A 31 -18.41 -25.22 4.07
N VAL A 32 -18.41 -26.54 4.33
CA VAL A 32 -18.05 -27.54 3.32
C VAL A 32 -19.07 -27.57 2.18
N GLY A 33 -20.37 -27.51 2.52
CA GLY A 33 -21.45 -27.42 1.53
C GLY A 33 -21.35 -26.18 0.65
N GLY A 34 -21.02 -25.02 1.23
CA GLY A 34 -20.76 -23.79 0.50
C GLY A 34 -19.59 -23.92 -0.48
N ILE A 35 -18.45 -24.46 -0.04
CA ILE A 35 -17.30 -24.70 -0.92
C ILE A 35 -17.64 -25.72 -2.02
N ALA A 36 -18.39 -26.78 -1.68
CA ALA A 36 -18.81 -27.79 -2.64
C ALA A 36 -19.75 -27.22 -3.70
N SER A 37 -20.59 -26.27 -3.31
CA SER A 37 -21.53 -25.64 -4.22
C SER A 37 -20.84 -24.72 -5.24
N LEU A 38 -19.67 -24.12 -4.95
CA LEU A 38 -19.06 -23.09 -5.81
C LEU A 38 -18.99 -23.43 -7.30
N PRO A 39 -18.68 -24.68 -7.70
CA PRO A 39 -18.62 -25.07 -9.12
C PRO A 39 -19.98 -25.36 -9.76
N MET A 40 -21.05 -25.55 -8.99
CA MET A 40 -22.38 -26.00 -9.43
C MET A 40 -23.26 -24.85 -9.96
N LEU A 41 -22.79 -24.06 -10.93
CA LEU A 41 -23.59 -22.96 -11.50
C LEU A 41 -24.67 -23.44 -12.46
N MET A 42 -24.31 -24.34 -13.37
CA MET A 42 -25.19 -25.01 -14.33
C MET A 42 -25.05 -26.53 -14.22
N PRO A 43 -25.50 -27.14 -13.10
CA PRO A 43 -25.45 -28.59 -12.96
C PRO A 43 -26.33 -29.25 -14.02
N PHE A 44 -25.81 -30.29 -14.68
CA PHE A 44 -26.51 -31.04 -15.73
C PHE A 44 -27.01 -30.18 -16.92
N GLY A 45 -26.36 -29.04 -17.18
CA GLY A 45 -26.75 -28.15 -18.29
C GLY A 45 -28.01 -27.32 -18.03
N LEU A 46 -28.50 -27.25 -16.79
CA LEU A 46 -29.60 -26.36 -16.42
C LEU A 46 -29.15 -24.89 -16.56
N PRO A 47 -29.93 -24.04 -17.24
CA PRO A 47 -29.59 -22.62 -17.38
C PRO A 47 -29.62 -21.93 -16.00
N PRO A 48 -28.79 -20.91 -15.78
CA PRO A 48 -28.78 -20.19 -14.52
C PRO A 48 -30.06 -19.35 -14.39
N GLY A 49 -30.48 -19.10 -13.16
CA GLY A 49 -31.61 -18.23 -12.87
C GLY A 49 -31.33 -16.75 -13.19
N PRO A 50 -32.34 -15.87 -13.05
CA PRO A 50 -32.21 -14.44 -13.30
C PRO A 50 -30.98 -13.86 -12.59
N GLY A 51 -30.16 -13.10 -13.33
CA GLY A 51 -28.94 -12.51 -12.78
C GLY A 51 -27.77 -13.49 -12.57
N ASN A 52 -27.75 -14.63 -13.25
CA ASN A 52 -26.77 -15.70 -13.06
C ASN A 52 -26.83 -16.31 -11.64
N THR A 53 -28.05 -16.44 -11.12
CA THR A 53 -28.31 -17.07 -9.82
C THR A 53 -28.27 -18.59 -9.96
N GLY A 54 -27.70 -19.28 -8.97
CA GLY A 54 -27.60 -20.73 -8.99
C GLY A 54 -27.64 -21.35 -7.60
N LEU A 55 -27.53 -22.69 -7.55
CA LEU A 55 -27.36 -23.45 -6.31
C LEU A 55 -26.26 -22.91 -5.37
N PRO A 56 -25.13 -22.36 -5.86
CA PRO A 56 -24.11 -21.83 -4.97
C PRO A 56 -24.64 -20.65 -4.15
N ASP A 57 -25.56 -19.85 -4.68
CA ASP A 57 -26.03 -18.65 -3.99
C ASP A 57 -26.82 -18.98 -2.73
N LEU A 58 -27.71 -19.97 -2.80
CA LEU A 58 -28.46 -20.46 -1.64
C LEU A 58 -27.52 -21.01 -0.56
N ALA A 59 -26.52 -21.80 -0.96
CA ALA A 59 -25.52 -22.33 -0.04
C ALA A 59 -24.69 -21.22 0.62
N LEU A 60 -24.28 -20.21 -0.15
CA LEU A 60 -23.50 -19.06 0.32
C LEU A 60 -24.31 -18.12 1.23
N ILE A 61 -25.61 -17.94 0.99
CA ILE A 61 -26.53 -17.28 1.95
C ILE A 61 -26.53 -18.05 3.28
N GLY A 62 -26.66 -19.38 3.21
CA GLY A 62 -26.60 -20.25 4.38
C GLY A 62 -25.28 -20.12 5.15
N VAL A 63 -24.14 -20.09 4.45
CA VAL A 63 -22.83 -19.88 5.10
C VAL A 63 -22.76 -18.50 5.75
N THR A 64 -23.25 -17.46 5.09
CA THR A 64 -23.25 -16.10 5.62
C THR A 64 -24.08 -16.01 6.91
N ALA A 65 -25.29 -16.57 6.90
CA ALA A 65 -26.16 -16.62 8.08
C ALA A 65 -25.49 -17.37 9.25
N VAL A 66 -24.91 -18.55 8.97
CA VAL A 66 -24.21 -19.35 9.98
C VAL A 66 -22.94 -18.67 10.47
N ALA A 67 -22.21 -17.94 9.62
CA ALA A 67 -21.03 -17.18 10.00
C ALA A 67 -21.39 -16.01 10.94
N MET A 68 -22.50 -15.30 10.67
CA MET A 68 -23.00 -14.24 11.55
C MET A 68 -23.50 -14.80 12.88
N LEU A 69 -24.24 -15.91 12.88
CA LEU A 69 -24.64 -16.61 14.10
C LEU A 69 -23.43 -17.12 14.89
N TRP A 70 -22.42 -17.67 14.22
CA TRP A 70 -21.17 -18.10 14.84
C TRP A 70 -20.41 -16.93 15.49
N ALA A 71 -20.35 -15.78 14.81
CA ALA A 71 -19.71 -14.58 15.34
C ALA A 71 -20.50 -14.01 16.54
N GLY A 72 -21.84 -13.95 16.44
CA GLY A 72 -22.73 -13.47 17.50
C GLY A 72 -22.70 -14.36 18.75
N THR A 73 -22.82 -15.68 18.58
CA THR A 73 -22.77 -16.65 19.69
C THR A 73 -21.43 -16.64 20.41
N ARG A 74 -20.33 -16.34 19.70
CA ARG A 74 -18.98 -16.21 20.29
C ARG A 74 -18.61 -14.78 20.71
N LYS A 75 -19.52 -13.80 20.55
CA LYS A 75 -19.27 -12.37 20.81
C LYS A 75 -18.00 -11.85 20.14
N LEU A 76 -17.71 -12.32 18.93
CA LEU A 76 -16.54 -11.91 18.16
C LEU A 76 -16.89 -10.75 17.24
N PRO A 77 -16.09 -9.66 17.22
CA PRO A 77 -16.31 -8.59 16.26
C PRO A 77 -16.05 -9.09 14.83
N VAL A 78 -17.03 -8.87 13.95
CA VAL A 78 -16.92 -9.17 12.51
C VAL A 78 -15.94 -8.19 11.87
N ARG A 79 -14.90 -8.73 11.23
CA ARG A 79 -13.89 -7.93 10.53
C ARG A 79 -14.21 -7.85 9.05
N TRP A 80 -14.11 -6.65 8.48
CA TRP A 80 -14.44 -6.37 7.09
C TRP A 80 -13.17 -5.99 6.28
N PRO A 81 -12.37 -6.98 5.84
CA PRO A 81 -11.04 -6.75 5.25
C PRO A 81 -11.02 -5.98 3.92
N PHE A 82 -12.17 -5.86 3.25
CA PHE A 82 -12.32 -5.21 1.93
C PHE A 82 -13.47 -4.19 1.90
N LEU A 83 -13.87 -3.66 3.06
CA LEU A 83 -15.02 -2.75 3.15
C LEU A 83 -14.85 -1.50 2.29
N ILE A 84 -13.72 -0.79 2.45
CA ILE A 84 -13.44 0.47 1.77
C ILE A 84 -13.50 0.31 0.25
N PRO A 85 -12.70 -0.59 -0.38
CA PRO A 85 -12.76 -0.74 -1.84
C PRO A 85 -14.15 -1.16 -2.32
N THR A 86 -14.84 -2.06 -1.62
CA THR A 86 -16.16 -2.52 -2.07
C THR A 86 -17.24 -1.46 -1.91
N LEU A 87 -17.21 -0.67 -0.84
CA LEU A 87 -18.12 0.47 -0.69
C LEU A 87 -17.89 1.50 -1.79
N LEU A 88 -16.64 1.78 -2.15
CA LEU A 88 -16.34 2.64 -3.30
C LEU A 88 -16.93 2.06 -4.60
N THR A 89 -16.78 0.76 -4.83
CA THR A 89 -17.36 0.04 -5.98
C THR A 89 -18.89 0.11 -6.02
N ILE A 90 -19.57 -0.05 -4.88
CA ILE A 90 -21.02 0.04 -4.75
C ILE A 90 -21.51 1.47 -4.90
N ILE A 91 -20.83 2.46 -4.29
CA ILE A 91 -21.18 3.88 -4.43
C ILE A 91 -21.01 4.31 -5.90
N ALA A 92 -19.91 3.91 -6.54
CA ALA A 92 -19.65 4.18 -7.95
C ALA A 92 -20.76 3.60 -8.84
N GLY A 93 -21.07 2.32 -8.67
CA GLY A 93 -22.14 1.67 -9.41
C GLY A 93 -23.53 2.26 -9.10
N GLY A 94 -23.79 2.69 -7.87
CA GLY A 94 -25.04 3.32 -7.46
C GLY A 94 -25.25 4.69 -8.10
N ILE A 95 -24.20 5.51 -8.16
CA ILE A 95 -24.23 6.79 -8.89
C ILE A 95 -24.48 6.52 -10.37
N ALA A 96 -23.72 5.60 -10.99
CA ALA A 96 -23.89 5.23 -12.39
C ALA A 96 -25.32 4.72 -12.68
N ALA A 97 -25.87 3.90 -11.78
CA ALA A 97 -27.22 3.36 -11.91
C ALA A 97 -28.30 4.45 -11.83
N ILE A 98 -28.18 5.40 -10.91
CA ILE A 98 -29.13 6.51 -10.78
C ILE A 98 -29.06 7.44 -11.99
N VAL A 99 -27.85 7.75 -12.48
CA VAL A 99 -27.65 8.67 -13.61
C VAL A 99 -28.19 8.09 -14.92
N ASN A 100 -28.11 6.77 -15.11
CA ASN A 100 -28.45 6.10 -16.38
C ASN A 100 -29.71 5.21 -16.30
N ASP A 101 -30.50 5.32 -15.24
CA ASP A 101 -31.67 4.47 -14.98
C ASP A 101 -31.37 2.96 -15.10
N ALA A 102 -30.19 2.55 -14.62
CA ALA A 102 -29.76 1.15 -14.66
C ALA A 102 -30.20 0.39 -13.41
N GLY A 103 -30.47 -0.91 -13.55
CA GLY A 103 -30.98 -1.76 -12.46
C GLY A 103 -29.99 -1.96 -11.30
N ALA A 104 -30.51 -2.06 -10.07
CA ALA A 104 -29.70 -2.25 -8.85
C ALA A 104 -29.16 -3.68 -8.63
N LEU A 105 -29.47 -4.62 -9.52
CA LEU A 105 -29.17 -6.05 -9.34
C LEU A 105 -27.66 -6.31 -9.18
N THR A 106 -26.83 -5.62 -9.96
CA THR A 106 -25.36 -5.75 -9.92
C THR A 106 -24.76 -5.24 -8.61
N LEU A 107 -25.35 -4.19 -7.99
CA LEU A 107 -24.95 -3.71 -6.67
C LEU A 107 -25.23 -4.75 -5.57
N VAL A 108 -26.34 -5.47 -5.69
CA VAL A 108 -26.68 -6.59 -4.79
C VAL A 108 -25.66 -7.72 -4.96
N LYS A 109 -25.25 -8.04 -6.19
CA LYS A 109 -24.21 -9.05 -6.46
C LYS A 109 -22.88 -8.68 -5.80
N ASP A 110 -22.44 -7.43 -5.87
CA ASP A 110 -21.20 -6.97 -5.24
C ASP A 110 -21.22 -7.12 -3.72
N LEU A 111 -22.34 -6.72 -3.10
CA LEU A 111 -22.53 -6.87 -1.66
C LEU A 111 -22.55 -8.36 -1.27
N PHE A 112 -23.17 -9.19 -2.10
CA PHE A 112 -23.27 -10.62 -1.87
C PHE A 112 -21.90 -11.32 -1.89
N VAL A 113 -21.07 -11.09 -2.90
CA VAL A 113 -19.73 -11.69 -2.98
C VAL A 113 -18.79 -11.16 -1.88
N LEU A 114 -18.96 -9.89 -1.46
CA LEU A 114 -18.27 -9.34 -0.29
C LEU A 114 -18.66 -10.07 1.00
N LEU A 115 -19.97 -10.26 1.24
CA LEU A 115 -20.46 -10.96 2.42
C LEU A 115 -19.91 -12.38 2.50
N TRP A 116 -19.78 -13.05 1.36
CA TRP A 116 -19.13 -14.35 1.26
C TRP A 116 -17.64 -14.28 1.68
N GLY A 117 -16.86 -13.36 1.09
CA GLY A 117 -15.45 -13.18 1.45
C GLY A 117 -15.25 -12.79 2.92
N VAL A 118 -16.12 -11.96 3.48
CA VAL A 118 -16.15 -11.56 4.90
C VAL A 118 -16.45 -12.76 5.79
N SER A 119 -17.42 -13.59 5.41
CA SER A 119 -17.79 -14.80 6.15
C SER A 119 -16.61 -15.75 6.25
N LEU A 120 -15.96 -16.05 5.12
CA LEU A 120 -14.79 -16.94 5.10
C LEU A 120 -13.58 -16.35 5.84
N ALA A 121 -13.37 -15.03 5.73
CA ALA A 121 -12.30 -14.33 6.47
C ALA A 121 -12.49 -14.42 8.00
N ASN A 122 -13.73 -14.35 8.49
CA ASN A 122 -14.03 -14.41 9.92
C ASN A 122 -14.05 -15.85 10.44
N LEU A 123 -14.64 -16.80 9.71
CA LEU A 123 -14.59 -18.23 10.06
C LEU A 123 -13.15 -18.75 10.08
N GLY A 124 -12.32 -18.30 9.13
CA GLY A 124 -10.91 -18.66 9.04
C GLY A 124 -10.02 -18.13 10.17
N ARG A 125 -10.55 -17.30 11.10
CA ARG A 125 -9.87 -16.93 12.36
C ARG A 125 -9.86 -18.06 13.38
N ASP A 126 -10.64 -19.11 13.16
CA ASP A 126 -10.55 -20.38 13.89
C ASP A 126 -9.68 -21.36 13.07
N PRO A 127 -8.51 -21.79 13.57
CA PRO A 127 -7.62 -22.70 12.84
C PRO A 127 -8.29 -24.02 12.44
N SER A 128 -9.28 -24.48 13.21
CA SER A 128 -10.01 -25.72 12.91
C SER A 128 -10.90 -25.56 11.68
N LEU A 129 -11.61 -24.43 11.58
CA LEU A 129 -12.47 -24.12 10.44
C LEU A 129 -11.65 -23.75 9.20
N LEU A 130 -10.52 -23.04 9.36
CA LEU A 130 -9.60 -22.79 8.24
C LEU A 130 -9.02 -24.09 7.68
N ARG A 131 -8.65 -25.05 8.55
CA ARG A 131 -8.19 -26.37 8.12
C ARG A 131 -9.26 -27.10 7.32
N VAL A 132 -10.51 -27.07 7.79
CA VAL A 132 -11.65 -27.66 7.07
C VAL A 132 -11.82 -27.00 5.71
N ALA A 133 -11.85 -25.66 5.64
CA ALA A 133 -12.00 -24.92 4.39
C ALA A 133 -10.90 -25.30 3.39
N LEU A 134 -9.62 -25.21 3.78
CA LEU A 134 -8.48 -25.51 2.92
C LEU A 134 -8.51 -26.96 2.40
N ARG A 135 -8.85 -27.93 3.26
CA ARG A 135 -8.98 -29.34 2.85
C ARG A 135 -10.18 -29.56 1.93
N ALA A 136 -11.30 -28.88 2.19
CA ALA A 136 -12.49 -28.94 1.35
C ALA A 136 -12.21 -28.41 -0.05
N PHE A 137 -11.54 -27.26 -0.18
CA PHE A 137 -11.10 -26.72 -1.49
C PHE A 137 -10.29 -27.74 -2.29
N VAL A 138 -9.27 -28.34 -1.67
CA VAL A 138 -8.41 -29.32 -2.37
C VAL A 138 -9.17 -30.60 -2.70
N ALA A 139 -9.90 -31.19 -1.73
CA ALA A 139 -10.59 -32.46 -1.93
C ALA A 139 -11.73 -32.34 -2.96
N ILE A 140 -12.58 -31.33 -2.81
CA ILE A 140 -13.73 -31.12 -3.70
C ILE A 140 -13.26 -30.68 -5.08
N GLY A 141 -12.28 -29.75 -5.14
CA GLY A 141 -11.69 -29.33 -6.42
C GLY A 141 -11.05 -30.50 -7.19
N THR A 142 -10.35 -31.40 -6.49
CA THR A 142 -9.80 -32.62 -7.11
C THR A 142 -10.90 -33.58 -7.56
N CYS A 143 -11.96 -33.75 -6.75
CA CYS A 143 -13.10 -34.58 -7.10
C CYS A 143 -13.77 -34.09 -8.40
N TYR A 144 -14.05 -32.79 -8.50
CA TYR A 144 -14.64 -32.22 -9.71
C TYR A 144 -13.71 -32.27 -10.92
N ALA A 145 -12.41 -32.09 -10.73
CA ALA A 145 -11.44 -32.32 -11.80
C ALA A 145 -11.51 -33.76 -12.32
N LEU A 146 -11.59 -34.75 -11.44
CA LEU A 146 -11.75 -36.16 -11.82
C LEU A 146 -13.08 -36.42 -12.53
N VAL A 147 -14.19 -35.86 -12.04
CA VAL A 147 -15.51 -36.00 -12.68
C VAL A 147 -15.47 -35.42 -14.09
N MET A 148 -14.93 -34.21 -14.26
CA MET A 148 -14.81 -33.56 -15.55
C MET A 148 -13.90 -34.32 -16.51
N ILE A 149 -12.72 -34.76 -16.06
CA ILE A 149 -11.78 -35.56 -16.87
C ILE A 149 -12.44 -36.89 -17.27
N THR A 150 -13.09 -37.58 -16.33
CA THR A 150 -13.78 -38.85 -16.61
C THR A 150 -14.92 -38.64 -17.59
N GLY A 151 -15.73 -37.59 -17.40
CA GLY A 151 -16.78 -37.22 -18.33
C GLY A 151 -16.23 -36.95 -19.74
N PHE A 152 -15.10 -36.25 -19.84
CA PHE A 152 -14.47 -35.93 -21.12
C PHE A 152 -13.94 -37.18 -21.82
N VAL A 153 -13.22 -38.04 -21.09
CA VAL A 153 -12.66 -39.29 -21.62
C VAL A 153 -13.74 -40.29 -22.02
N LEU A 154 -14.85 -40.36 -21.27
CA LEU A 154 -15.97 -41.26 -21.57
C LEU A 154 -16.97 -40.68 -22.58
N GLY A 155 -16.78 -39.45 -23.06
CA GLY A 155 -17.73 -38.78 -23.97
C GLY A 155 -19.08 -38.45 -23.32
N LEU A 156 -19.12 -38.26 -22.00
CA LEU A 156 -20.31 -37.89 -21.24
C LEU A 156 -20.38 -36.37 -21.05
N ASP A 157 -20.99 -35.68 -22.02
CA ASP A 157 -21.06 -34.21 -22.08
C ASP A 157 -21.72 -33.58 -20.85
N ALA A 158 -22.68 -34.29 -20.23
CA ALA A 158 -23.33 -33.85 -19.00
C ALA A 158 -22.36 -33.75 -17.79
N LEU A 159 -21.26 -34.49 -17.81
CA LEU A 159 -20.24 -34.52 -16.75
C LEU A 159 -19.01 -33.68 -17.07
N SER A 160 -18.60 -33.63 -18.34
CA SER A 160 -17.49 -32.78 -18.80
C SER A 160 -17.90 -31.32 -18.96
N GLY A 161 -19.21 -31.07 -19.20
CA GLY A 161 -19.70 -29.78 -19.65
C GLY A 161 -19.00 -29.39 -20.95
N LYS A 162 -19.00 -30.26 -21.96
CA LYS A 162 -18.37 -29.97 -23.25
C LYS A 162 -19.13 -28.83 -23.93
N GLN A 163 -18.40 -27.85 -24.46
CA GLN A 163 -18.99 -26.72 -25.17
C GLN A 163 -19.61 -27.19 -26.50
N VAL A 164 -20.76 -26.63 -26.89
CA VAL A 164 -21.49 -27.02 -28.11
C VAL A 164 -20.64 -26.83 -29.38
N ASP A 165 -19.78 -25.81 -29.41
CA ASP A 165 -18.95 -25.42 -30.55
C ASP A 165 -17.46 -25.81 -30.41
N GLY A 166 -17.11 -26.84 -29.62
CA GLY A 166 -15.73 -27.32 -29.52
C GLY A 166 -15.46 -28.41 -28.48
N GLU A 167 -14.18 -28.79 -28.33
CA GLU A 167 -13.68 -29.81 -27.40
C GLU A 167 -13.31 -29.25 -26.02
N ARG A 168 -13.80 -28.05 -25.67
CA ARG A 168 -13.48 -27.40 -24.39
C ARG A 168 -14.39 -27.90 -23.27
N ALA A 169 -13.78 -28.32 -22.16
CA ALA A 169 -14.51 -28.67 -20.95
C ALA A 169 -14.74 -27.43 -20.07
N MET A 170 -16.01 -27.10 -19.82
CA MET A 170 -16.41 -26.02 -18.90
C MET A 170 -17.04 -26.53 -17.61
N PHE A 171 -17.16 -27.86 -17.45
CA PHE A 171 -17.83 -28.48 -16.30
C PHE A 171 -19.21 -27.83 -16.08
N THR A 172 -19.61 -27.63 -14.82
CA THR A 172 -20.86 -26.96 -14.45
C THR A 172 -20.72 -25.44 -14.35
N PHE A 173 -19.65 -24.83 -14.86
CA PHE A 173 -19.44 -23.37 -14.75
C PHE A 173 -20.07 -22.55 -15.87
N GLY A 174 -20.35 -23.16 -17.02
CA GLY A 174 -20.89 -22.41 -18.17
C GLY A 174 -19.88 -21.69 -19.05
N ASP A 175 -18.66 -21.54 -18.56
CA ASP A 175 -17.58 -20.91 -19.28
C ASP A 175 -16.27 -21.62 -18.90
N ALA A 176 -15.47 -21.95 -19.91
CA ALA A 176 -14.24 -22.69 -19.74
C ALA A 176 -13.11 -21.84 -19.11
N ASN A 177 -13.14 -20.51 -19.23
CA ASN A 177 -12.22 -19.63 -18.50
C ASN A 177 -12.57 -19.53 -17.01
N TYR A 178 -13.87 -19.57 -16.68
CA TYR A 178 -14.33 -19.67 -15.30
C TYR A 178 -13.86 -21.00 -14.69
N ALA A 179 -14.03 -22.12 -15.40
CA ALA A 179 -13.55 -23.44 -14.98
C ALA A 179 -12.03 -23.47 -14.80
N SER A 180 -11.28 -22.90 -15.75
CA SER A 180 -9.82 -22.78 -15.68
C SER A 180 -9.37 -22.03 -14.42
N ASN A 181 -9.95 -20.85 -14.18
CA ASN A 181 -9.60 -20.03 -13.02
C ASN A 181 -9.83 -20.78 -11.69
N TRP A 182 -10.91 -21.58 -11.61
CA TRP A 182 -11.17 -22.47 -10.47
C TRP A 182 -10.04 -23.50 -10.27
N PHE A 183 -9.68 -24.27 -11.31
CA PHE A 183 -8.65 -25.31 -11.18
C PHE A 183 -7.27 -24.74 -10.84
N ILE A 184 -6.90 -23.59 -11.40
CA ILE A 184 -5.68 -22.86 -11.04
C ILE A 184 -5.72 -22.45 -9.55
N CYS A 185 -6.86 -21.94 -9.05
CA CYS A 185 -7.01 -21.63 -7.63
C CYS A 185 -6.74 -22.86 -6.75
N ILE A 186 -7.35 -24.00 -7.08
CA ILE A 186 -7.16 -25.24 -6.31
C ILE A 186 -5.71 -25.72 -6.39
N PHE A 187 -5.05 -25.60 -7.54
CA PHE A 187 -3.64 -25.95 -7.72
C PHE A 187 -2.74 -25.14 -6.79
N PHE A 188 -2.91 -23.82 -6.73
CA PHE A 188 -2.13 -22.97 -5.82
C PHE A 188 -2.47 -23.23 -4.36
N ILE A 189 -3.73 -23.46 -3.99
CA ILE A 189 -4.13 -23.81 -2.62
C ILE A 189 -3.51 -25.15 -2.19
N ALA A 190 -3.53 -26.18 -3.04
CA ALA A 190 -2.91 -27.48 -2.76
C ALA A 190 -1.40 -27.35 -2.54
N ARG A 191 -0.71 -26.55 -3.36
CA ARG A 191 0.72 -26.28 -3.22
C ARG A 191 1.05 -25.40 -2.00
N ALA A 192 0.21 -24.44 -1.66
CA ALA A 192 0.36 -23.55 -0.51
C ALA A 192 0.23 -24.32 0.82
N THR A 193 -0.74 -25.23 0.89
CA THR A 193 -1.09 -26.02 2.08
C THR A 193 -0.29 -27.31 2.22
N ARG A 194 0.32 -27.80 1.13
CA ARG A 194 0.93 -29.15 1.03
C ARG A 194 -0.03 -30.27 1.44
N TYR A 195 -1.32 -30.11 1.11
CA TYR A 195 -2.32 -31.15 1.30
C TYR A 195 -2.63 -31.82 -0.05
N PRO A 196 -2.63 -33.17 -0.14
CA PRO A 196 -2.30 -34.17 0.89
C PRO A 196 -0.83 -34.13 1.35
N GLY A 197 -0.56 -34.56 2.58
CA GLY A 197 0.78 -34.48 3.19
C GLY A 197 1.84 -35.30 2.45
N THR A 198 1.45 -36.47 1.93
CA THR A 198 2.32 -37.38 1.19
C THR A 198 2.74 -36.79 -0.16
N ALA A 199 4.04 -36.83 -0.47
CA ALA A 199 4.59 -36.18 -1.67
C ALA A 199 3.98 -36.69 -2.98
N TRP A 200 3.89 -38.01 -3.17
CA TRP A 200 3.32 -38.58 -4.39
C TRP A 200 1.83 -38.24 -4.54
N ARG A 201 1.03 -38.31 -3.46
CA ARG A 201 -0.40 -37.96 -3.50
C ARG A 201 -0.60 -36.50 -3.87
N ARG A 202 0.25 -35.61 -3.38
CA ARG A 202 0.22 -34.19 -3.73
C ARG A 202 0.58 -33.96 -5.19
N TRP A 203 1.58 -34.65 -5.71
CA TRP A 203 1.93 -34.57 -7.12
C TRP A 203 0.83 -35.15 -8.01
N ALA A 204 0.16 -36.22 -7.60
CA ALA A 204 -1.00 -36.77 -8.29
C ALA A 204 -2.16 -35.75 -8.33
N VAL A 205 -2.48 -35.10 -7.20
CA VAL A 205 -3.49 -34.02 -7.15
C VAL A 205 -3.10 -32.86 -8.08
N CYS A 206 -1.84 -32.43 -8.06
CA CYS A 206 -1.36 -31.37 -8.96
C CYS A 206 -1.47 -31.81 -10.43
N GLY A 207 -1.14 -33.05 -10.76
CA GLY A 207 -1.27 -33.62 -12.10
C GLY A 207 -2.73 -33.61 -12.57
N ILE A 208 -3.65 -34.11 -11.75
CA ILE A 208 -5.10 -34.10 -12.03
C ILE A 208 -5.59 -32.67 -12.31
N LEU A 209 -5.21 -31.70 -11.48
CA LEU A 209 -5.64 -30.31 -11.65
C LEU A 209 -5.04 -29.66 -12.90
N LEU A 210 -3.79 -29.99 -13.26
CA LEU A 210 -3.17 -29.52 -14.50
C LEU A 210 -3.80 -30.17 -15.73
N THR A 211 -4.17 -31.46 -15.67
CA THR A 211 -4.91 -32.13 -16.74
C THR A 211 -6.28 -31.48 -16.92
N ALA A 212 -7.00 -31.21 -15.83
CA ALA A 212 -8.27 -30.50 -15.88
C ALA A 212 -8.12 -29.10 -16.50
N GLU A 213 -7.10 -28.34 -16.08
CA GLU A 213 -6.77 -27.03 -16.67
C GLU A 213 -6.54 -27.13 -18.19
N LEU A 214 -5.76 -28.10 -18.65
CA LEU A 214 -5.49 -28.30 -20.08
C LEU A 214 -6.76 -28.61 -20.87
N LEU A 215 -7.67 -29.44 -20.32
CA LEU A 215 -8.95 -29.77 -20.97
C LEU A 215 -9.92 -28.58 -21.07
N THR A 216 -9.72 -27.51 -20.29
CA THR A 216 -10.52 -26.28 -20.47
C THR A 216 -10.16 -25.52 -21.75
N GLY A 217 -8.97 -25.75 -22.30
CA GLY A 217 -8.47 -25.02 -23.47
C GLY A 217 -8.39 -23.50 -23.26
N SER A 218 -8.31 -22.99 -22.03
CA SER A 218 -8.20 -21.55 -21.76
C SER A 218 -6.77 -21.04 -21.95
N ASN A 219 -6.52 -20.31 -23.03
CA ASN A 219 -5.22 -19.67 -23.28
C ASN A 219 -4.89 -18.58 -22.23
N GLY A 220 -5.90 -17.82 -21.80
CA GLY A 220 -5.75 -16.82 -20.73
C GLY A 220 -5.41 -17.47 -19.38
N GLY A 221 -6.07 -18.59 -19.07
CA GLY A 221 -5.77 -19.43 -17.92
C GLY A 221 -4.35 -19.99 -17.92
N LEU A 222 -3.92 -20.56 -19.04
CA LEU A 222 -2.56 -21.10 -19.20
C LEU A 222 -1.49 -20.02 -19.02
N LEU A 223 -1.68 -18.84 -19.62
CA LEU A 223 -0.78 -17.70 -19.44
C LEU A 223 -0.72 -17.26 -17.98
N ALA A 224 -1.89 -17.12 -17.34
CA ALA A 224 -2.00 -16.76 -15.93
C ALA A 224 -1.29 -17.78 -15.02
N LEU A 225 -1.42 -19.09 -15.32
CA LEU A 225 -0.75 -20.17 -14.61
C LEU A 225 0.77 -20.09 -14.75
N ILE A 226 1.30 -19.91 -15.96
CA ILE A 226 2.75 -19.80 -16.22
C ILE A 226 3.35 -18.62 -15.46
N ILE A 227 2.75 -17.44 -15.58
CA ILE A 227 3.23 -16.23 -14.91
C ILE A 227 3.11 -16.38 -13.40
N ALA A 228 2.01 -16.94 -12.87
CA ALA A 228 1.85 -17.16 -11.45
C ALA A 228 2.87 -18.19 -10.89
N ILE A 229 3.21 -19.24 -11.64
CA ILE A 229 4.27 -20.19 -11.26
C ILE A 229 5.62 -19.47 -11.18
N LEU A 230 5.95 -18.65 -12.19
CA LEU A 230 7.16 -17.85 -12.22
C LEU A 230 7.20 -16.91 -11.02
N LEU A 231 6.18 -16.08 -10.82
CA LEU A 231 6.08 -15.14 -9.69
C LEU A 231 6.16 -15.86 -8.33
N GLY A 232 5.51 -17.01 -8.18
CA GLY A 232 5.62 -17.83 -6.98
C GLY A 232 7.03 -18.35 -6.74
N HIS A 233 7.75 -18.72 -7.80
CA HIS A 233 9.16 -19.13 -7.72
C HIS A 233 10.08 -17.95 -7.37
N LEU A 234 9.90 -16.81 -8.03
CA LEU A 234 10.63 -15.58 -7.75
C LEU A 234 10.43 -15.15 -6.30
N PHE A 235 9.19 -15.15 -5.82
CA PHE A 235 8.89 -14.81 -4.43
C PHE A 235 9.52 -15.79 -3.44
N ARG A 236 9.50 -17.08 -3.76
CA ARG A 236 10.17 -18.10 -2.94
C ARG A 236 11.67 -17.83 -2.83
N LEU A 237 12.34 -17.52 -3.95
CA LEU A 237 13.77 -17.19 -3.96
C LEU A 237 14.06 -15.94 -3.11
N VAL A 238 13.21 -14.91 -3.19
CA VAL A 238 13.31 -13.72 -2.34
C VAL A 238 13.17 -14.09 -0.86
N ARG A 239 12.20 -14.93 -0.50
CA ARG A 239 11.98 -15.38 0.89
C ARG A 239 13.11 -16.27 1.43
N GLU A 240 13.73 -17.08 0.58
CA GLU A 240 14.89 -17.92 0.92
C GLU A 240 16.20 -17.11 1.05
N GLY A 241 16.16 -15.78 0.85
CA GLY A 241 17.34 -14.91 0.91
C GLY A 241 18.18 -14.93 -0.38
N ARG A 242 17.69 -15.58 -1.44
CA ARG A 242 18.30 -15.69 -2.77
C ARG A 242 17.73 -14.66 -3.75
N ALA A 243 17.51 -13.43 -3.29
CA ALA A 243 16.87 -12.38 -4.09
C ALA A 243 17.64 -12.04 -5.40
N HIS A 244 18.97 -12.19 -5.41
CA HIS A 244 19.78 -11.98 -6.61
C HIS A 244 19.49 -13.02 -7.70
N HIS A 245 19.28 -14.30 -7.34
CA HIS A 245 18.82 -15.33 -8.29
C HIS A 245 17.41 -15.02 -8.80
N ALA A 246 16.51 -14.53 -7.92
CA ALA A 246 15.17 -14.14 -8.33
C ALA A 246 15.21 -13.03 -9.39
N ILE A 247 16.07 -12.03 -9.23
CA ILE A 247 16.21 -10.96 -10.20
C ILE A 247 16.82 -11.46 -11.51
N ALA A 248 17.88 -12.28 -11.45
CA ALA A 248 18.46 -12.85 -12.66
C ALA A 248 17.43 -13.66 -13.46
N ILE A 249 16.66 -14.51 -12.78
CA ILE A 249 15.59 -15.32 -13.41
C ILE A 249 14.45 -14.43 -13.91
N GLY A 250 14.06 -13.40 -13.16
CA GLY A 250 13.02 -12.46 -13.57
C GLY A 250 13.43 -11.62 -14.78
N ALA A 251 14.64 -11.07 -14.78
CA ALA A 251 15.19 -10.32 -15.89
C ALA A 251 15.37 -11.19 -17.14
N PHE A 252 15.87 -12.42 -16.97
CA PHE A 252 15.94 -13.40 -18.05
C PHE A 252 14.56 -13.74 -18.61
N ALA A 253 13.56 -13.97 -17.75
CA ALA A 253 12.20 -14.23 -18.19
C ALA A 253 11.57 -13.06 -18.95
N VAL A 254 11.82 -11.82 -18.51
CA VAL A 254 11.38 -10.60 -19.23
C VAL A 254 12.10 -10.48 -20.57
N PHE A 255 13.42 -10.72 -20.61
CA PHE A 255 14.20 -10.69 -21.85
C PHE A 255 13.72 -11.74 -22.85
N VAL A 256 13.56 -13.00 -22.42
CA VAL A 256 13.07 -14.10 -23.26
C VAL A 256 11.62 -13.85 -23.70
N GLY A 257 10.76 -13.39 -22.80
CA GLY A 257 9.37 -13.05 -23.13
C GLY A 257 9.29 -11.92 -24.15
N GLY A 258 10.06 -10.84 -23.96
CA GLY A 258 10.14 -9.72 -24.89
C GLY A 258 10.71 -10.13 -26.25
N ALA A 259 11.82 -10.89 -26.25
CA ALA A 259 12.41 -11.44 -27.47
C ALA A 259 11.44 -12.36 -28.21
N GLY A 260 10.70 -13.19 -27.48
CA GLY A 260 9.65 -14.05 -28.04
C GLY A 260 8.54 -13.24 -28.71
N VAL A 261 8.05 -12.19 -28.06
CA VAL A 261 7.05 -11.29 -28.66
C VAL A 261 7.60 -10.63 -29.92
N THR A 262 8.83 -10.10 -29.90
CA THR A 262 9.44 -9.49 -31.10
C THR A 262 9.66 -10.47 -32.24
N VAL A 263 10.01 -11.72 -31.95
CA VAL A 263 10.15 -12.76 -32.97
C VAL A 263 8.80 -13.12 -33.56
N VAL A 264 7.77 -13.29 -32.72
CA VAL A 264 6.40 -13.61 -33.16
C VAL A 264 5.79 -12.46 -33.99
N THR A 265 6.15 -11.20 -33.72
CA THR A 265 5.67 -10.06 -34.52
C THR A 265 6.45 -9.87 -35.84
N GLN A 266 7.66 -10.42 -35.95
CA GLN A 266 8.50 -10.31 -37.15
C GLN A 266 8.43 -11.53 -38.06
N VAL A 267 8.14 -12.72 -37.51
CA VAL A 267 8.09 -13.98 -38.25
C VAL A 267 6.65 -14.44 -38.39
N ASN A 268 6.20 -14.66 -39.62
CA ASN A 268 4.88 -15.20 -39.89
C ASN A 268 4.81 -16.68 -39.47
N ILE A 269 4.39 -16.92 -38.22
CA ILE A 269 4.21 -18.26 -37.64
C ILE A 269 2.88 -18.91 -38.04
N GLN A 270 2.01 -18.20 -38.76
CA GLN A 270 0.68 -18.66 -39.16
C GLN A 270 0.67 -20.05 -39.85
N PRO A 271 1.57 -20.36 -40.80
CA PRO A 271 1.58 -21.66 -41.47
C PRO A 271 1.84 -22.84 -40.51
N LEU A 272 2.67 -22.60 -39.48
CA LEU A 272 3.00 -23.59 -38.46
C LEU A 272 1.80 -23.84 -37.53
N LEU A 273 1.06 -22.78 -37.20
CA LEU A 273 -0.12 -22.84 -36.35
C LEU A 273 -1.29 -23.51 -37.08
N ASP A 274 -1.46 -23.26 -38.37
CA ASP A 274 -2.47 -23.91 -39.20
C ASP A 274 -2.21 -25.43 -39.28
N GLN A 275 -0.96 -25.84 -39.50
CA GLN A 275 -0.56 -27.25 -39.50
C GLN A 275 -0.79 -27.93 -38.13
N ALA A 276 -0.44 -27.26 -37.04
CA ALA A 276 -0.69 -27.76 -35.68
C ALA A 276 -2.18 -27.87 -35.36
N SER A 277 -3.00 -26.93 -35.83
CA SER A 277 -4.46 -26.93 -35.65
C SER A 277 -5.14 -28.09 -36.38
N GLN A 278 -4.60 -28.54 -37.51
CA GLN A 278 -5.14 -29.68 -38.27
C GLN A 278 -4.78 -31.04 -37.66
N THR A 279 -3.80 -31.10 -36.75
CA THR A 279 -3.26 -32.36 -36.20
C THR A 279 -4.11 -32.94 -35.06
N SER A 280 -4.82 -32.09 -34.29
CA SER A 280 -5.67 -32.54 -33.19
C SER A 280 -6.81 -31.56 -32.93
N PRO A 281 -8.05 -32.04 -32.69
CA PRO A 281 -9.18 -31.19 -32.29
C PRO A 281 -8.87 -30.32 -31.05
N ILE A 282 -8.11 -30.84 -30.08
CA ILE A 282 -7.71 -30.11 -28.86
C ILE A 282 -6.74 -28.97 -29.20
N LEU A 283 -5.80 -29.22 -30.12
CA LEU A 283 -4.85 -28.19 -30.59
C LEU A 283 -5.53 -27.17 -31.48
N ARG A 284 -6.54 -27.57 -32.26
CA ARG A 284 -7.40 -26.67 -33.03
C ARG A 284 -8.10 -25.66 -32.12
N ASP A 285 -8.69 -26.13 -31.04
CA ASP A 285 -9.51 -25.29 -30.16
C ASP A 285 -8.69 -24.43 -29.19
N SER A 286 -7.44 -24.82 -28.89
CA SER A 286 -6.51 -24.01 -28.10
C SER A 286 -5.64 -23.10 -28.98
N ILE A 287 -4.90 -23.65 -29.96
CA ILE A 287 -3.93 -22.92 -30.79
C ILE A 287 -4.60 -22.29 -32.02
N GLY A 288 -5.54 -22.98 -32.69
CA GLY A 288 -6.23 -22.44 -33.87
C GLY A 288 -7.12 -21.23 -33.59
N ARG A 289 -7.49 -20.96 -32.32
CA ARG A 289 -8.24 -19.76 -31.92
C ARG A 289 -7.37 -18.52 -31.70
N THR A 290 -6.06 -18.65 -31.49
CA THR A 290 -5.17 -17.48 -31.34
C THR A 290 -4.92 -16.76 -32.66
N THR A 291 -5.15 -17.45 -33.79
CA THR A 291 -4.76 -17.04 -35.13
C THR A 291 -5.86 -16.41 -36.01
N GLY A 292 -7.07 -16.18 -35.47
CA GLY A 292 -8.18 -15.64 -36.28
C GLY A 292 -9.25 -14.90 -35.47
N GLU A 293 -10.37 -15.56 -35.19
CA GLU A 293 -11.59 -14.90 -34.67
C GLU A 293 -11.47 -14.34 -33.25
N SER A 294 -10.76 -15.00 -32.33
CA SER A 294 -10.75 -14.59 -30.91
C SER A 294 -9.90 -13.34 -30.66
N THR A 295 -8.82 -13.15 -31.40
CA THR A 295 -7.91 -12.01 -31.19
C THR A 295 -8.50 -10.76 -31.84
N ASN A 296 -9.02 -10.89 -33.07
CA ASN A 296 -9.69 -9.80 -33.77
C ASN A 296 -10.99 -9.37 -33.07
N SER A 297 -11.85 -10.30 -32.63
CA SER A 297 -13.06 -9.95 -31.87
C SER A 297 -12.74 -9.28 -30.53
N ARG A 298 -11.67 -9.68 -29.83
CA ARG A 298 -11.24 -9.01 -28.58
C ARG A 298 -10.71 -7.61 -28.83
N SER A 299 -9.93 -7.39 -29.89
CA SER A 299 -9.51 -6.04 -30.25
C SER A 299 -10.68 -5.17 -30.66
N THR A 300 -11.68 -5.73 -31.35
CA THR A 300 -12.92 -5.00 -31.70
C THR A 300 -13.73 -4.66 -30.45
N VAL A 301 -14.01 -5.62 -29.57
CA VAL A 301 -14.74 -5.38 -28.30
C VAL A 301 -13.99 -4.37 -27.43
N LEU A 302 -12.66 -4.45 -27.36
CA LEU A 302 -11.85 -3.47 -26.62
C LEU A 302 -11.93 -2.08 -27.26
N ALA A 303 -11.81 -1.98 -28.59
CA ALA A 303 -11.93 -0.71 -29.29
C ALA A 303 -13.32 -0.09 -29.11
N THR A 304 -14.39 -0.90 -29.25
CA THR A 304 -15.77 -0.48 -29.04
C THR A 304 -16.01 -0.05 -27.59
N THR A 305 -15.55 -0.81 -26.60
CA THR A 305 -15.71 -0.41 -25.18
C THR A 305 -14.90 0.84 -24.83
N ILE A 306 -13.73 1.05 -25.43
CA ILE A 306 -12.97 2.29 -25.30
C ILE A 306 -13.72 3.45 -25.97
N GLN A 307 -14.26 3.25 -27.17
CA GLN A 307 -15.07 4.26 -27.85
C GLN A 307 -16.32 4.61 -27.03
N MET A 308 -17.00 3.62 -26.45
CA MET A 308 -18.13 3.83 -25.54
C MET A 308 -17.71 4.62 -24.29
N ILE A 309 -16.48 4.42 -23.80
CA ILE A 309 -15.89 5.18 -22.69
C ILE A 309 -15.63 6.64 -23.12
N GLU A 310 -15.09 6.87 -24.32
CA GLU A 310 -14.76 8.19 -24.88
C GLU A 310 -16.00 9.03 -25.19
N GLU A 311 -17.05 8.40 -25.71
CA GLU A 311 -18.31 9.05 -26.06
C GLU A 311 -19.18 9.40 -24.83
N GLN A 312 -18.81 8.95 -23.64
CA GLN A 312 -19.55 9.31 -22.42
C GLN A 312 -19.45 10.80 -22.13
N THR A 313 -20.61 11.45 -22.01
CA THR A 313 -20.73 12.88 -21.67
C THR A 313 -20.44 13.17 -20.19
N HIS A 314 -20.34 12.14 -19.34
CA HIS A 314 -20.12 12.27 -17.90
C HIS A 314 -19.17 11.19 -17.34
N PRO A 315 -18.49 11.43 -16.21
CA PRO A 315 -17.48 10.51 -15.67
C PRO A 315 -18.04 9.34 -14.83
N TRP A 316 -19.35 9.15 -14.81
CA TRP A 316 -20.03 8.21 -13.90
C TRP A 316 -20.14 6.77 -14.41
N GLY A 317 -19.91 6.53 -15.70
CA GLY A 317 -20.13 5.23 -16.34
C GLY A 317 -21.57 5.02 -16.80
N ILE A 318 -21.80 4.00 -17.64
CA ILE A 318 -23.12 3.67 -18.24
C ILE A 318 -24.06 2.90 -17.32
N GLY A 319 -23.59 2.51 -16.13
CA GLY A 319 -24.32 1.67 -15.19
C GLY A 319 -23.78 0.22 -15.16
N PRO A 320 -23.67 -0.40 -13.97
CA PRO A 320 -23.14 -1.76 -13.82
C PRO A 320 -24.00 -2.82 -14.52
N GLY A 321 -23.36 -3.64 -15.35
CA GLY A 321 -23.98 -4.69 -16.17
C GLY A 321 -24.74 -4.17 -17.39
N GLN A 322 -24.49 -2.95 -17.87
CA GLN A 322 -25.16 -2.38 -19.05
C GLN A 322 -24.36 -2.53 -20.35
N THR A 323 -23.10 -2.99 -20.30
CA THR A 323 -22.22 -3.01 -21.49
C THR A 323 -22.85 -3.74 -22.68
N GLU A 324 -23.37 -4.95 -22.47
CA GLU A 324 -23.99 -5.75 -23.52
C GLU A 324 -25.24 -5.08 -24.10
N LYS A 325 -26.08 -4.50 -23.22
CA LYS A 325 -27.31 -3.80 -23.62
C LYS A 325 -26.98 -2.56 -24.46
N GLU A 326 -25.97 -1.79 -24.07
CA GLU A 326 -25.53 -0.61 -24.82
C GLU A 326 -24.95 -0.99 -26.18
N MET A 327 -24.20 -2.08 -26.28
CA MET A 327 -23.73 -2.60 -27.58
C MET A 327 -24.88 -3.03 -28.50
N LEU A 328 -25.95 -3.63 -27.94
CA LEU A 328 -27.16 -3.95 -28.71
C LEU A 328 -27.85 -2.68 -29.23
N VAL A 329 -27.99 -1.66 -28.38
CA VAL A 329 -28.60 -0.37 -28.76
C VAL A 329 -27.80 0.30 -29.87
N ARG A 330 -26.46 0.20 -29.81
CA ARG A 330 -25.53 0.74 -30.81
C ARG A 330 -25.44 -0.09 -32.08
N GLN A 331 -26.15 -1.22 -32.16
CA GLN A 331 -26.12 -2.15 -33.31
C GLN A 331 -24.69 -2.64 -33.65
N GLU A 332 -23.87 -2.85 -32.62
CA GLU A 332 -22.50 -3.31 -32.79
C GLU A 332 -22.44 -4.72 -33.37
N THR A 333 -21.45 -4.96 -34.23
CA THR A 333 -21.32 -6.26 -34.93
C THR A 333 -20.96 -7.40 -33.98
N TYR A 334 -20.35 -7.09 -32.83
CA TYR A 334 -19.97 -8.04 -31.78
C TYR A 334 -20.47 -7.56 -30.42
N VAL A 335 -21.65 -8.02 -30.03
CA VAL A 335 -22.27 -7.70 -28.74
C VAL A 335 -21.77 -8.68 -27.67
N ARG A 336 -21.05 -8.18 -26.66
CA ARG A 336 -20.64 -8.92 -25.46
C ARG A 336 -20.51 -8.01 -24.24
N GLU A 337 -20.39 -8.60 -23.04
CA GLU A 337 -19.86 -7.90 -21.86
C GLU A 337 -18.46 -7.34 -22.14
N ALA A 338 -17.94 -6.41 -21.32
CA ALA A 338 -16.69 -5.70 -21.61
C ALA A 338 -15.46 -6.63 -21.69
N HIS A 339 -15.56 -7.88 -21.23
CA HIS A 339 -14.53 -8.91 -21.31
C HIS A 339 -13.19 -8.48 -20.67
N ASN A 340 -13.22 -7.52 -19.74
CA ASN A 340 -12.03 -7.00 -19.07
C ASN A 340 -12.45 -6.26 -17.79
N ASP A 341 -11.95 -6.69 -16.62
CA ASP A 341 -12.32 -6.10 -15.33
C ASP A 341 -11.91 -4.62 -15.23
N TYR A 342 -10.77 -4.25 -15.83
CA TYR A 342 -10.25 -2.88 -15.78
C TYR A 342 -11.12 -1.94 -16.60
N VAL A 343 -11.47 -2.35 -17.82
CA VAL A 343 -12.34 -1.58 -18.72
C VAL A 343 -13.76 -1.57 -18.19
N ALA A 344 -14.32 -2.71 -17.76
CA ALA A 344 -15.65 -2.79 -17.15
C ALA A 344 -15.78 -1.88 -15.93
N SER A 345 -14.78 -1.87 -15.04
CA SER A 345 -14.81 -1.01 -13.85
C SER A 345 -14.88 0.47 -14.16
N VAL A 346 -14.34 0.88 -15.31
CA VAL A 346 -14.32 2.27 -15.79
C VAL A 346 -15.56 2.57 -16.61
N LEU A 347 -15.89 1.72 -17.60
CA LEU A 347 -17.02 1.88 -18.49
C LEU A 347 -18.34 1.89 -17.72
N GLU A 348 -18.55 0.89 -16.86
CA GLU A 348 -19.85 0.68 -16.23
C GLU A 348 -20.05 1.47 -14.94
N ARG A 349 -18.97 1.72 -14.20
CA ARG A 349 -19.00 2.35 -12.86
C ARG A 349 -18.24 3.68 -12.81
N GLY A 350 -17.73 4.15 -13.94
CA GLY A 350 -17.03 5.42 -14.03
C GLY A 350 -15.78 5.48 -13.17
N PHE A 351 -15.46 6.69 -12.70
CA PHE A 351 -14.06 6.99 -12.32
C PHE A 351 -13.77 6.43 -10.96
N LEU A 352 -14.79 6.58 -10.14
CA LEU A 352 -14.86 5.98 -8.85
C LEU A 352 -14.78 4.45 -8.94
N GLY A 353 -15.32 3.83 -9.99
CA GLY A 353 -15.21 2.39 -10.24
C GLY A 353 -13.76 1.93 -10.50
N GLY A 354 -13.06 2.59 -11.42
CA GLY A 354 -11.64 2.33 -11.69
C GLY A 354 -10.76 2.57 -10.45
N VAL A 355 -11.00 3.66 -9.72
CA VAL A 355 -10.32 3.93 -8.43
C VAL A 355 -10.60 2.84 -7.40
N ALA A 356 -11.84 2.38 -7.29
CA ALA A 356 -12.22 1.33 -6.35
C ALA A 356 -11.49 0.01 -6.66
N LEU A 357 -11.34 -0.35 -7.94
CA LEU A 357 -10.56 -1.51 -8.36
C LEU A 357 -9.08 -1.38 -7.98
N ILE A 358 -8.46 -0.22 -8.22
CA ILE A 358 -7.07 0.04 -7.82
C ILE A 358 -6.90 -0.13 -6.30
N VAL A 359 -7.83 0.43 -5.51
CA VAL A 359 -7.81 0.30 -4.04
C VAL A 359 -7.98 -1.16 -3.62
N LEU A 360 -8.85 -1.92 -4.28
CA LEU A 360 -9.05 -3.35 -4.01
C LEU A 360 -7.78 -4.14 -4.25
N VAL A 361 -7.17 -3.98 -5.43
CA VAL A 361 -5.91 -4.63 -5.82
C VAL A 361 -4.79 -4.26 -4.85
N PHE A 362 -4.67 -2.98 -4.49
CA PHE A 362 -3.67 -2.53 -3.53
C PHE A 362 -3.86 -3.19 -2.16
N VAL A 363 -5.09 -3.24 -1.64
CA VAL A 363 -5.39 -3.88 -0.35
C VAL A 363 -5.08 -5.38 -0.39
N LEU A 364 -5.39 -6.07 -1.49
CA LEU A 364 -5.08 -7.49 -1.69
C LEU A 364 -3.57 -7.74 -1.72
N LEU A 365 -2.83 -6.98 -2.54
CA LEU A 365 -1.37 -7.08 -2.63
C LEU A 365 -0.70 -6.80 -1.29
N LEU A 366 -1.14 -5.77 -0.57
CA LEU A 366 -0.64 -5.43 0.76
C LEU A 366 -0.83 -6.59 1.75
N LYS A 367 -1.99 -7.25 1.72
CA LYS A 367 -2.28 -8.44 2.55
C LYS A 367 -1.38 -9.61 2.16
N CYS A 368 -1.23 -9.90 0.87
CA CYS A 368 -0.33 -10.96 0.38
C CYS A 368 1.12 -10.72 0.81
N VAL A 369 1.63 -9.49 0.67
CA VAL A 369 2.98 -9.12 1.14
C VAL A 369 3.10 -9.33 2.65
N ARG A 370 2.08 -8.98 3.44
CA ARG A 370 2.09 -9.15 4.90
C ARG A 370 2.12 -10.61 5.33
N ILE A 371 1.31 -11.49 4.72
CA ILE A 371 1.27 -12.92 5.06
C ILE A 371 2.51 -13.67 4.57
N ALA A 372 3.15 -13.19 3.51
CA ALA A 372 4.28 -13.86 2.88
C ALA A 372 5.64 -13.50 3.51
N ARG A 373 5.69 -12.55 4.46
CA ARG A 373 6.90 -12.24 5.26
C ARG A 373 7.36 -13.47 6.04
N ARG A 374 8.69 -13.61 6.20
CA ARG A 374 9.30 -14.69 6.99
C ARG A 374 8.77 -14.64 8.43
N ASN A 375 8.29 -15.78 8.94
CA ASN A 375 7.69 -15.93 10.27
C ASN A 375 6.42 -15.08 10.52
N ALA A 376 5.73 -14.62 9.47
CA ALA A 376 4.48 -13.86 9.62
C ALA A 376 3.32 -14.69 10.18
N LEU A 377 3.24 -15.95 9.76
CA LEU A 377 2.33 -16.95 10.31
C LEU A 377 3.07 -17.77 11.35
N THR A 378 2.43 -18.03 12.49
CA THR A 378 2.99 -18.79 13.62
C THR A 378 2.01 -19.89 14.06
N GLY A 379 2.49 -20.85 14.84
CA GLY A 379 1.65 -21.89 15.45
C GLY A 379 0.91 -22.75 14.42
N GLU A 380 -0.40 -22.94 14.62
CA GLU A 380 -1.21 -23.78 13.74
C GLU A 380 -1.34 -23.23 12.31
N TYR A 381 -1.40 -21.91 12.13
CA TYR A 381 -1.54 -21.30 10.80
C TYR A 381 -0.32 -21.54 9.90
N ALA A 382 0.89 -21.51 10.48
CA ALA A 382 2.12 -21.85 9.75
C ALA A 382 2.17 -23.32 9.31
N ARG A 383 1.56 -24.23 10.10
CA ARG A 383 1.44 -25.65 9.76
C ARG A 383 0.39 -25.89 8.67
N LEU A 384 -0.70 -25.12 8.68
CA LEU A 384 -1.77 -25.21 7.68
C LEU A 384 -1.35 -24.65 6.33
N VAL A 385 -0.59 -23.55 6.33
CA VAL A 385 -0.12 -22.88 5.11
C VAL A 385 1.39 -22.66 5.23
N PRO A 386 2.22 -23.68 4.94
CA PRO A 386 3.68 -23.55 4.99
C PRO A 386 4.24 -22.62 3.90
N ARG A 387 3.50 -22.45 2.79
CA ARG A 387 3.87 -21.61 1.63
C ARG A 387 2.86 -20.49 1.37
N PRO A 388 2.71 -19.50 2.28
CA PRO A 388 1.78 -18.38 2.11
C PRO A 388 2.10 -17.48 0.91
N GLU A 389 3.33 -17.51 0.40
CA GLU A 389 3.72 -16.78 -0.81
C GLU A 389 2.90 -17.14 -2.05
N LEU A 390 2.40 -18.37 -2.12
CA LEU A 390 1.62 -18.86 -3.26
C LEU A 390 0.22 -18.23 -3.31
N PHE A 391 -0.28 -17.67 -2.21
CA PHE A 391 -1.48 -16.84 -2.24
C PHE A 391 -1.22 -15.48 -2.93
N GLY A 392 0.01 -14.98 -2.89
CA GLY A 392 0.42 -13.79 -3.67
C GLY A 392 0.45 -14.08 -5.18
N ALA A 393 1.01 -15.23 -5.56
CA ALA A 393 0.95 -15.71 -6.95
C ALA A 393 -0.50 -15.90 -7.43
N LEU A 394 -1.38 -16.35 -6.54
CA LEU A 394 -2.79 -16.53 -6.86
C LEU A 394 -3.51 -15.21 -7.15
N ILE A 395 -3.14 -14.09 -6.51
CA ILE A 395 -3.65 -12.76 -6.88
C ILE A 395 -3.21 -12.38 -8.30
N ALA A 396 -1.99 -12.72 -8.70
CA ALA A 396 -1.53 -12.47 -10.08
C ALA A 396 -2.39 -13.21 -11.12
N VAL A 397 -2.90 -14.41 -10.78
CA VAL A 397 -3.85 -15.14 -11.64
C VAL A 397 -5.09 -14.29 -11.93
N PHE A 398 -5.70 -13.69 -10.90
CA PHE A 398 -6.86 -12.81 -11.07
C PHE A 398 -6.51 -11.54 -11.85
N LEU A 399 -5.37 -10.92 -11.58
CA LEU A 399 -4.95 -9.72 -12.30
C LEU A 399 -4.73 -9.96 -13.79
N ILE A 400 -4.14 -11.10 -14.15
CA ILE A 400 -3.89 -11.47 -15.54
C ILE A 400 -5.19 -11.93 -16.21
N SER A 401 -5.98 -12.75 -15.53
CA SER A 401 -7.29 -13.19 -16.03
C SER A 401 -8.22 -12.00 -16.29
N GLY A 402 -8.20 -10.99 -15.41
CA GLY A 402 -8.96 -9.73 -15.53
C GLY A 402 -8.64 -8.89 -16.78
N LEU A 403 -7.52 -9.17 -17.48
CA LEU A 403 -7.21 -8.55 -18.77
C LEU A 403 -8.03 -9.14 -19.92
N PHE A 404 -8.55 -10.37 -19.73
CA PHE A 404 -9.15 -11.17 -20.79
C PHE A 404 -10.63 -11.50 -20.56
N TYR A 405 -11.11 -11.42 -19.32
CA TYR A 405 -12.51 -11.61 -18.94
C TYR A 405 -12.77 -11.02 -17.55
N GLU A 406 -14.03 -10.78 -17.22
CA GLU A 406 -14.42 -10.23 -15.91
C GLU A 406 -14.33 -11.31 -14.82
N THR A 407 -13.51 -11.10 -13.80
CA THR A 407 -13.26 -12.05 -12.71
C THR A 407 -13.78 -11.56 -11.36
N LEU A 408 -14.12 -10.28 -11.23
CA LEU A 408 -14.55 -9.71 -9.94
C LEU A 408 -15.87 -10.28 -9.43
N HIS A 409 -16.71 -10.81 -10.32
CA HIS A 409 -17.96 -11.48 -9.97
C HIS A 409 -17.77 -12.97 -9.61
N TYR A 410 -16.55 -13.51 -9.71
CA TYR A 410 -16.28 -14.92 -9.43
C TYR A 410 -16.40 -15.23 -7.93
N ARG A 411 -17.30 -16.16 -7.60
CA ARG A 411 -17.60 -16.54 -6.21
C ARG A 411 -16.38 -17.16 -5.51
N HIS A 412 -15.60 -17.96 -6.24
CA HIS A 412 -14.36 -18.54 -5.72
C HIS A 412 -13.23 -17.52 -5.59
N GLY A 413 -13.22 -16.45 -6.40
CA GLY A 413 -12.28 -15.34 -6.26
C GLY A 413 -12.42 -14.65 -4.91
N TRP A 414 -13.65 -14.30 -4.54
CA TRP A 414 -13.94 -13.74 -3.21
C TRP A 414 -13.71 -14.74 -2.07
N ALA A 415 -13.85 -16.04 -2.32
CA ALA A 415 -13.45 -17.06 -1.37
C ALA A 415 -11.93 -17.02 -1.12
N VAL A 416 -11.13 -16.96 -2.17
CA VAL A 416 -9.67 -16.83 -2.08
C VAL A 416 -9.28 -15.54 -1.36
N PHE A 417 -9.92 -14.41 -1.67
CA PHE A 417 -9.71 -13.15 -0.97
C PHE A 417 -10.04 -13.28 0.52
N GLY A 418 -11.10 -14.01 0.86
CA GLY A 418 -11.47 -14.38 2.22
C GLY A 418 -10.40 -15.20 2.94
N LEU A 419 -9.82 -16.21 2.28
CA LEU A 419 -8.70 -17.01 2.83
C LEU A 419 -7.45 -16.15 3.09
N ILE A 420 -7.09 -15.27 2.16
CA ILE A 420 -5.98 -14.32 2.30
C ILE A 420 -6.22 -13.41 3.51
N ALA A 421 -7.43 -12.88 3.64
CA ALA A 421 -7.79 -12.04 4.76
C ALA A 421 -7.79 -12.79 6.10
N ALA A 422 -8.24 -14.05 6.14
CA ALA A 422 -8.15 -14.89 7.33
C ALA A 422 -6.69 -15.03 7.82
N LEU A 423 -5.77 -15.30 6.90
CA LEU A 423 -4.34 -15.39 7.20
C LEU A 423 -3.77 -14.05 7.72
N ASP A 424 -4.10 -12.91 7.10
CA ASP A 424 -3.64 -11.59 7.57
C ASP A 424 -4.24 -11.19 8.94
N LEU A 425 -5.50 -11.54 9.20
CA LEU A 425 -6.15 -11.29 10.49
C LEU A 425 -5.54 -12.14 11.62
N SER A 426 -5.16 -13.39 11.33
CA SER A 426 -4.52 -14.27 12.31
C SER A 426 -3.20 -13.72 12.86
N ARG A 427 -2.47 -12.94 12.05
CA ARG A 427 -1.25 -12.21 12.45
C ARG A 427 -1.52 -11.08 13.43
N SER A 428 -2.61 -10.33 13.22
CA SER A 428 -2.93 -9.13 14.01
C SER A 428 -3.43 -9.47 15.42
N ALA A 429 -4.09 -10.61 15.59
CA ALA A 429 -4.57 -11.09 16.89
C ALA A 429 -3.43 -11.42 17.89
N GLN A 430 -2.23 -11.72 17.39
CA GLN A 430 -1.08 -12.07 18.25
C GLN A 430 -0.20 -10.86 18.62
N GLY A 431 -0.30 -9.75 17.89
CA GLY A 431 0.43 -8.50 18.19
C GLY A 431 -0.20 -7.65 19.30
N GLY A 432 -1.43 -7.98 19.72
CA GLY A 432 -2.21 -7.28 20.74
C GLY A 432 -2.56 -8.19 21.91
N GLY A 433 -1.55 -8.69 22.64
CA GLY A 433 -1.77 -9.32 23.93
C GLY A 433 -2.19 -8.29 24.98
N LEU A 434 -3.48 -7.92 24.99
CA LEU A 434 -4.14 -7.47 26.22
C LEU A 434 -4.58 -8.74 26.98
N LEU A 435 -3.97 -8.93 28.16
CA LEU A 435 -4.51 -9.61 29.34
C LEU A 435 -5.65 -10.61 29.08
N ALA A 436 -5.32 -11.88 28.86
CA ALA A 436 -6.20 -12.95 29.30
C ALA A 436 -5.95 -13.17 30.80
N PRO A 437 -6.97 -13.15 31.68
CA PRO A 437 -6.78 -13.60 33.04
C PRO A 437 -6.44 -15.10 33.02
N PRO A 438 -5.50 -15.58 33.84
CA PRO A 438 -5.15 -16.99 33.85
C PRO A 438 -6.38 -17.81 34.22
N SER A 439 -6.73 -18.77 33.35
CA SER A 439 -7.73 -19.79 33.63
C SER A 439 -7.35 -20.55 34.89
N ARG A 440 -8.15 -20.40 35.96
CA ARG A 440 -8.16 -21.29 37.12
C ARG A 440 -8.60 -22.68 36.68
N ALA A 441 -7.68 -23.49 36.20
CA ALA A 441 -7.83 -24.93 36.11
C ALA A 441 -6.43 -25.55 36.08
N GLY A 442 -6.04 -26.19 37.19
CA GLY A 442 -4.83 -27.00 37.26
C GLY A 442 -3.80 -26.58 38.32
N ARG A 443 -4.22 -26.37 39.58
CA ARG A 443 -3.29 -26.63 40.70
C ARG A 443 -3.10 -28.14 40.76
N ARG A 444 -1.99 -28.64 40.19
CA ARG A 444 -1.43 -29.93 40.60
C ARG A 444 -0.62 -29.69 41.87
N ALA A 445 -0.95 -30.48 42.88
CA ALA A 445 -0.35 -30.49 44.20
C ALA A 445 1.14 -30.87 44.12
N ALA A 446 1.97 -30.16 44.89
CA ALA A 446 3.21 -30.70 45.40
C ALA A 446 2.90 -31.76 46.48
N PRO A 447 3.71 -32.82 46.62
CA PRO A 447 3.47 -33.85 47.63
C PRO A 447 3.88 -33.34 49.01
N GLY A 448 2.93 -33.29 49.95
CA GLY A 448 3.20 -33.09 51.37
C GLY A 448 3.38 -34.43 52.11
N PRO A 449 4.18 -34.50 53.18
CA PRO A 449 4.25 -35.66 54.05
C PRO A 449 3.06 -35.73 55.01
N ARG A 450 2.81 -36.96 55.47
CA ARG A 450 1.65 -37.51 56.20
C ARG A 450 1.20 -36.74 57.44
N ALA A 451 -0.10 -36.88 57.74
CA ALA A 451 -0.63 -36.85 59.10
C ALA A 451 -1.63 -38.00 59.30
N PRO A 452 -1.72 -38.57 60.50
CA PRO A 452 -2.99 -39.00 61.09
C PRO A 452 -3.16 -38.27 62.45
N SER A 453 -4.30 -38.08 63.11
CA SER A 453 -5.73 -38.33 62.93
C SER A 453 -6.36 -37.94 64.29
N GLY A 454 -7.58 -37.42 64.33
CA GLY A 454 -8.46 -37.66 65.49
C GLY A 454 -9.08 -36.47 66.25
N ARG A 455 -10.31 -36.10 65.82
CA ARG A 455 -11.56 -36.03 66.63
C ARG A 455 -11.78 -34.91 67.70
N PRO A 456 -13.05 -34.64 68.11
CA PRO A 456 -13.71 -33.34 67.85
C PRO A 456 -14.49 -32.72 69.04
N ASP A 457 -15.29 -31.68 68.73
CA ASP A 457 -16.66 -31.36 69.21
C ASP A 457 -16.96 -30.25 70.24
N ARG A 458 -18.10 -29.57 69.94
CA ARG A 458 -19.02 -28.69 70.74
C ARG A 458 -18.61 -27.22 70.93
N ASP A 459 -19.49 -26.19 70.88
CA ASP A 459 -20.95 -26.08 71.01
C ASP A 459 -21.46 -24.69 70.45
N PRO A 460 -22.79 -24.41 70.39
CA PRO A 460 -23.42 -23.45 69.46
C PRO A 460 -24.13 -22.21 70.07
N GLY A 461 -24.33 -21.16 69.23
CA GLY A 461 -25.46 -20.17 69.15
C GLY A 461 -26.03 -19.47 70.41
N PRO A 462 -27.16 -18.73 70.32
CA PRO A 462 -27.75 -17.94 69.21
C PRO A 462 -28.32 -16.54 69.67
N GLY A 463 -28.93 -15.76 68.75
CA GLY A 463 -30.12 -14.94 69.12
C GLY A 463 -30.13 -13.41 68.87
N SER A 464 -30.78 -13.04 67.75
CA SER A 464 -31.87 -12.03 67.59
C SER A 464 -31.68 -10.49 67.81
N PRO A 465 -32.27 -9.63 66.93
CA PRO A 465 -32.31 -8.14 66.95
C PRO A 465 -33.60 -7.63 67.68
N PRO A 466 -34.15 -6.37 67.58
CA PRO A 466 -33.93 -5.21 66.69
C PRO A 466 -34.06 -3.79 67.33
N LYS A 467 -33.93 -2.70 66.54
CA LYS A 467 -34.90 -1.57 66.41
C LYS A 467 -34.35 -0.34 65.68
N SER A 468 -35.28 0.47 65.20
CA SER A 468 -35.30 1.39 64.07
C SER A 468 -35.19 2.88 64.46
N ASP A 469 -35.00 3.69 63.41
CA ASP A 469 -35.37 5.10 63.21
C ASP A 469 -34.70 6.21 64.06
N GLU A 470 -34.02 7.17 63.40
CA GLU A 470 -34.60 8.48 63.09
C GLU A 470 -33.59 9.48 62.47
N ALA A 471 -34.11 10.20 61.46
CA ALA A 471 -33.92 11.61 61.12
C ALA A 471 -32.53 12.27 60.88
N VAL A 472 -32.38 12.70 59.62
CA VAL A 472 -31.57 13.79 59.05
C VAL A 472 -32.27 15.14 59.38
N PRO A 473 -31.60 16.32 59.59
CA PRO A 473 -31.15 17.15 58.45
C PRO A 473 -30.03 18.24 58.61
N LEU A 474 -29.58 18.71 57.43
CA LEU A 474 -29.15 20.08 57.04
C LEU A 474 -27.73 20.65 57.33
N ALA A 475 -26.93 20.69 56.26
CA ALA A 475 -26.11 21.77 55.67
C ALA A 475 -25.55 22.98 56.48
N LYS A 476 -24.21 23.20 56.42
CA LYS A 476 -23.47 24.36 55.81
C LYS A 476 -22.04 24.47 56.40
N ALA A 477 -21.08 24.86 55.54
CA ALA A 477 -19.64 25.09 55.80
C ALA A 477 -19.35 26.51 56.35
N PRO A 478 -18.10 27.04 56.42
CA PRO A 478 -16.75 26.48 56.69
C PRO A 478 -15.99 27.29 57.79
N SER A 479 -14.67 27.04 57.94
CA SER A 479 -13.55 27.95 58.40
C SER A 479 -12.81 27.52 59.70
N PRO A 480 -11.64 28.11 60.05
CA PRO A 480 -10.29 27.61 59.75
C PRO A 480 -9.39 27.50 61.00
N LYS A 481 -8.14 27.01 60.91
CA LYS A 481 -7.06 27.23 61.92
C LYS A 481 -5.67 26.73 61.43
N PRO A 482 -4.54 27.18 62.03
CA PRO A 482 -3.51 27.98 61.34
C PRO A 482 -2.08 27.38 61.55
N PRO A 483 -0.98 28.16 61.66
CA PRO A 483 0.19 28.06 60.78
C PRO A 483 1.41 27.30 61.36
N GLU A 484 2.35 27.07 60.45
CA GLU A 484 3.80 26.75 60.53
C GLU A 484 4.55 27.09 61.84
N PRO A 485 5.71 26.44 62.11
CA PRO A 485 6.95 27.08 61.67
C PRO A 485 8.09 26.15 61.21
N ALA A 486 9.00 26.79 60.48
CA ALA A 486 10.22 26.28 59.86
C ALA A 486 11.41 26.12 60.82
N ARG A 487 12.37 25.24 60.47
CA ARG A 487 13.75 25.56 60.04
C ARG A 487 14.79 24.46 60.35
N ALA A 488 15.72 24.38 59.41
CA ALA A 488 17.17 24.21 59.53
C ALA A 488 17.80 22.82 59.61
N GLU A 489 18.81 22.71 58.75
CA GLU A 489 19.76 21.64 58.46
C GLU A 489 20.81 21.47 59.58
N GLY A 490 21.47 20.31 59.64
CA GLY A 490 22.68 20.16 60.44
C GLY A 490 23.20 18.71 60.58
N GLY A 491 24.09 18.36 59.65
CA GLY A 491 25.15 17.34 59.65
C GLY A 491 25.46 16.39 60.83
N SER A 492 25.85 15.19 60.39
CA SER A 492 26.87 14.24 60.89
C SER A 492 26.64 13.49 62.22
N GLU A 493 26.54 12.15 62.12
CA GLU A 493 27.62 11.27 62.60
C GLU A 493 27.42 9.81 62.15
N THR A 494 28.55 9.11 62.14
CA THR A 494 28.94 7.82 61.59
C THR A 494 28.15 6.60 62.10
N ALA A 495 27.82 5.67 61.18
CA ALA A 495 27.55 4.27 61.54
C ALA A 495 28.08 3.30 60.47
N VAL A 496 28.68 2.24 61.01
CA VAL A 496 29.53 1.21 60.41
C VAL A 496 28.74 0.23 59.52
N ALA A 497 29.46 -0.28 58.52
CA ALA A 497 29.02 -1.17 57.46
C ALA A 497 28.24 -2.43 57.91
N THR A 498 27.09 -2.64 57.27
CA THR A 498 26.52 -3.97 57.00
C THR A 498 26.24 -4.05 55.50
N LEU A 499 26.88 -5.01 54.83
CA LEU A 499 26.67 -5.32 53.41
C LEU A 499 25.23 -5.82 53.20
N PRO A 500 24.42 -5.23 52.31
CA PRO A 500 23.24 -5.91 51.80
C PRO A 500 23.64 -6.82 50.65
N VAL A 501 23.17 -8.06 50.79
CA VAL A 501 23.10 -9.13 49.80
C VAL A 501 22.80 -8.59 48.39
N GLU A 502 23.56 -9.06 47.40
CA GLU A 502 23.29 -8.86 45.98
C GLU A 502 21.88 -9.33 45.63
N ASP A 503 20.96 -8.38 45.41
CA ASP A 503 19.71 -8.66 44.70
C ASP A 503 20.06 -8.91 43.23
N GLU A 504 19.85 -10.15 42.77
CA GLU A 504 19.85 -10.49 41.34
C GLU A 504 18.98 -9.49 40.55
N PRO A 505 19.42 -9.02 39.37
CA PRO A 505 18.59 -8.13 38.56
C PRO A 505 17.33 -8.88 38.13
N PRO A 506 16.13 -8.29 38.29
CA PRO A 506 14.89 -8.98 37.93
C PRO A 506 14.87 -9.30 36.43
N PRO A 507 14.30 -10.45 36.03
CA PRO A 507 14.34 -10.92 34.65
C PRO A 507 13.59 -9.94 33.74
N SER A 508 14.32 -9.27 32.85
CA SER A 508 13.89 -8.49 31.67
C SER A 508 12.37 -8.22 31.54
N GLY A 509 11.85 -7.40 32.46
CA GLY A 509 10.49 -6.89 32.44
C GLY A 509 10.33 -5.84 31.34
N ARG A 510 9.49 -6.15 30.35
CA ARG A 510 9.16 -5.31 29.18
C ARG A 510 8.81 -3.85 29.55
N ASP A 511 9.75 -2.93 29.31
CA ASP A 511 9.62 -1.48 29.52
C ASP A 511 8.26 -0.91 29.02
N PRO A 512 7.36 -0.50 29.94
CA PRO A 512 6.09 0.14 29.61
C PRO A 512 6.28 1.54 29.01
N ARG A 513 7.33 2.28 29.41
CA ARG A 513 7.62 3.64 28.92
C ARG A 513 8.10 3.59 27.47
N GLY A 514 8.97 2.66 27.13
CA GLY A 514 9.40 2.39 25.76
C GLY A 514 8.26 2.04 24.81
N ARG A 515 7.25 1.28 25.27
CA ARG A 515 6.03 1.00 24.47
C ARG A 515 5.15 2.24 24.27
N ALA A 516 5.00 3.08 25.28
CA ALA A 516 4.21 4.31 25.18
C ALA A 516 4.86 5.34 24.23
N ILE A 517 6.18 5.53 24.35
CA ILE A 517 6.97 6.39 23.46
C ILE A 517 6.92 5.87 22.02
N ARG A 518 7.09 4.56 21.83
CA ARG A 518 7.00 3.92 20.51
C ARG A 518 5.60 4.05 19.89
N ARG A 519 4.53 3.92 20.68
CA ARG A 519 3.15 4.15 20.19
C ARG A 519 2.91 5.61 19.82
N ARG A 520 3.39 6.56 20.62
CA ARG A 520 3.28 8.00 20.33
C ARG A 520 4.04 8.38 19.06
N LEU A 521 5.27 7.88 18.90
CA LEU A 521 6.06 8.02 17.67
C LEU A 521 5.31 7.42 16.48
N LEU A 522 4.86 6.16 16.55
CA LEU A 522 4.12 5.51 15.47
C LEU A 522 2.83 6.25 15.08
N ALA A 523 2.11 6.84 16.04
CA ALA A 523 0.92 7.63 15.78
C ALA A 523 1.24 8.97 15.10
N LEU A 524 2.30 9.68 15.52
CA LEU A 524 2.78 10.90 14.88
C LEU A 524 3.23 10.63 13.44
N VAL A 525 3.96 9.54 13.26
CA VAL A 525 4.44 9.01 11.98
C VAL A 525 3.27 8.69 11.04
N ALA A 526 2.29 7.92 11.53
CA ALA A 526 1.10 7.57 10.75
C ALA A 526 0.28 8.81 10.39
N GLY A 527 0.14 9.77 11.31
CA GLY A 527 -0.53 11.04 11.06
C GLY A 527 0.16 11.89 10.00
N ASN A 528 1.49 11.98 10.01
CA ASN A 528 2.25 12.73 8.99
C ASN A 528 2.09 12.09 7.61
N MET A 529 2.20 10.76 7.53
CA MET A 529 2.03 10.04 6.26
C MET A 529 0.60 10.14 5.73
N ALA A 530 -0.41 10.01 6.60
CA ALA A 530 -1.81 10.20 6.22
C ALA A 530 -2.08 11.62 5.71
N GLY A 531 -1.50 12.64 6.36
CA GLY A 531 -1.59 14.03 5.91
C GLY A 531 -0.94 14.25 4.54
N ARG A 532 0.24 13.67 4.29
CA ARG A 532 0.92 13.74 2.98
C ARG A 532 0.15 13.04 1.87
N ILE A 533 -0.40 11.85 2.16
CA ILE A 533 -1.23 11.10 1.19
C ILE A 533 -2.51 11.89 0.89
N GLY A 534 -3.15 12.45 1.91
CA GLY A 534 -4.33 13.30 1.74
C GLY A 534 -4.05 14.54 0.89
N ALA A 535 -2.94 15.22 1.16
CA ALA A 535 -2.46 16.36 0.38
C ALA A 535 -2.20 16.00 -1.09
N LEU A 536 -1.50 14.87 -1.35
CA LEU A 536 -1.26 14.37 -2.70
C LEU A 536 -2.57 14.03 -3.43
N ALA A 537 -3.53 13.41 -2.75
CA ALA A 537 -4.83 13.10 -3.31
C ALA A 537 -5.63 14.38 -3.66
N SER A 538 -5.66 15.36 -2.76
CA SER A 538 -6.30 16.66 -3.02
C SER A 538 -5.67 17.37 -4.23
N LEU A 539 -4.33 17.39 -4.31
CA LEU A 539 -3.61 17.95 -5.44
C LEU A 539 -3.88 17.18 -6.75
N GLY A 540 -3.95 15.85 -6.69
CA GLY A 540 -4.33 15.02 -7.82
C GLY A 540 -5.71 15.40 -8.36
N ILE A 541 -6.71 15.47 -7.48
CA ILE A 541 -8.09 15.87 -7.83
C ILE A 541 -8.12 17.29 -8.42
N ALA A 542 -7.44 18.24 -7.79
CA ALA A 542 -7.31 19.59 -8.30
C ALA A 542 -6.70 19.62 -9.71
N THR A 543 -5.67 18.84 -9.96
CA THR A 543 -5.02 18.74 -11.28
C THR A 543 -5.97 18.15 -12.32
N ILE A 544 -6.73 17.11 -11.97
CA ILE A 544 -7.75 16.49 -12.84
C ILE A 544 -8.82 17.51 -13.20
N MET A 545 -9.30 18.29 -12.23
CA MET A 545 -10.30 19.32 -12.50
C MET A 545 -9.77 20.43 -13.41
N VAL A 546 -8.56 20.93 -13.14
CA VAL A 546 -7.91 21.95 -13.99
C VAL A 546 -7.72 21.41 -15.41
N ALA A 547 -7.37 20.13 -15.55
CA ALA A 547 -7.23 19.46 -16.83
C ALA A 547 -8.56 19.39 -17.60
N ARG A 548 -9.63 18.94 -16.94
CA ARG A 548 -10.96 18.78 -17.55
C ARG A 548 -11.61 20.10 -17.93
N ILE A 549 -11.40 21.15 -17.13
CA ILE A 549 -12.03 22.46 -17.36
C ILE A 549 -11.21 23.32 -18.34
N GLY A 550 -9.88 23.31 -18.22
CA GLY A 550 -9.01 24.25 -18.92
C GLY A 550 -7.98 23.64 -19.86
N GLY A 551 -7.96 22.31 -20.00
CA GLY A 551 -7.03 21.59 -20.86
C GLY A 551 -5.56 21.68 -20.45
N PRO A 552 -4.63 21.16 -21.28
CA PRO A 552 -3.22 21.05 -20.93
C PRO A 552 -2.55 22.40 -20.67
N LYS A 553 -2.96 23.45 -21.40
CA LYS A 553 -2.40 24.79 -21.22
C LYS A 553 -2.67 25.33 -19.81
N LEU A 554 -3.89 25.19 -19.28
CA LEU A 554 -4.21 25.66 -17.92
C LEU A 554 -3.53 24.79 -16.85
N VAL A 555 -3.36 23.48 -17.08
CA VAL A 555 -2.56 22.60 -16.20
C VAL A 555 -1.10 23.04 -16.15
N GLY A 556 -0.54 23.46 -17.28
CA GLY A 556 0.79 24.06 -17.33
C GLY A 556 0.90 25.33 -16.50
N ALA A 557 -0.05 26.26 -16.65
CA ALA A 557 -0.11 27.46 -15.81
C ALA A 557 -0.22 27.12 -14.33
N PHE A 558 -1.08 26.15 -13.98
CA PHE A 558 -1.23 25.66 -12.61
C PHE A 558 0.07 25.13 -12.03
N THR A 559 0.80 24.36 -12.83
CA THR A 559 2.10 23.83 -12.45
C THR A 559 3.11 24.95 -12.20
N LEU A 560 3.21 25.93 -13.11
CA LEU A 560 4.18 27.02 -13.02
C LEU A 560 3.89 27.95 -11.83
N VAL A 561 2.63 28.32 -11.62
CA VAL A 561 2.21 29.20 -10.51
C VAL A 561 2.35 28.51 -9.15
N ARG A 562 2.34 27.17 -9.08
CA ARG A 562 2.66 26.46 -7.83
C ARG A 562 4.16 26.30 -7.57
N ILE A 563 4.96 26.08 -8.62
CA ILE A 563 6.38 25.74 -8.47
C ILE A 563 7.25 27.00 -8.35
N LEU A 564 7.11 27.95 -9.27
CA LEU A 564 8.03 29.09 -9.37
C LEU A 564 7.95 30.03 -8.16
N PRO A 565 6.75 30.44 -7.68
CA PRO A 565 6.65 31.27 -6.48
C PRO A 565 7.26 30.60 -5.25
N GLY A 566 7.08 29.28 -5.12
CA GLY A 566 7.65 28.51 -4.00
C GLY A 566 9.16 28.47 -4.01
N LEU A 567 9.76 28.27 -5.20
CA LEU A 567 11.22 28.32 -5.37
C LEU A 567 11.77 29.70 -4.98
N LEU A 568 11.14 30.78 -5.45
CA LEU A 568 11.59 32.14 -5.14
C LEU A 568 11.40 32.48 -3.66
N CYS A 569 10.28 32.07 -3.08
CA CYS A 569 10.00 32.22 -1.66
C CYS A 569 11.05 31.52 -0.81
N GLN A 570 11.46 30.31 -1.21
CA GLN A 570 12.42 29.56 -0.42
C GLN A 570 13.85 30.11 -0.51
N LEU A 571 14.22 30.69 -1.66
CA LEU A 571 15.44 31.50 -1.80
C LEU A 571 15.38 32.78 -0.94
N SER A 572 14.26 33.51 -0.99
CA SER A 572 14.06 34.78 -0.27
C SER A 572 14.00 34.61 1.26
N SER A 573 13.56 33.44 1.71
CA SER A 573 13.45 33.11 3.14
C SER A 573 14.76 32.63 3.77
N ALA A 574 15.87 32.55 3.02
CA ALA A 574 17.21 32.19 3.54
C ALA A 574 17.22 30.92 4.44
N GLY A 575 16.41 29.90 4.13
CA GLY A 575 16.33 28.66 4.93
C GLY A 575 15.59 28.77 6.27
N LEU A 576 14.84 29.85 6.52
CA LEU A 576 14.04 30.06 7.73
C LEU A 576 13.17 28.86 8.16
N PRO A 577 12.47 28.13 7.26
CA PRO A 577 11.67 26.98 7.66
C PRO A 577 12.47 25.90 8.40
N GLY A 578 13.75 25.72 8.06
CA GLY A 578 14.66 24.77 8.73
C GLY A 578 15.35 25.37 9.96
N ALA A 579 15.57 26.69 9.99
CA ALA A 579 16.19 27.37 11.13
C ALA A 579 15.23 27.55 12.32
N ALA A 580 13.96 27.87 12.05
CA ALA A 580 12.96 28.16 13.08
C ALA A 580 12.83 27.06 14.15
N PRO A 581 12.72 25.76 13.81
CA PRO A 581 12.69 24.69 14.81
C PRO A 581 13.92 24.64 15.72
N PHE A 582 15.10 24.93 15.18
CA PHE A 582 16.36 24.88 15.94
C PHE A 582 16.42 25.96 17.02
N PHE A 583 16.10 27.21 16.69
CA PHE A 583 16.18 28.33 17.63
C PHE A 583 15.01 28.36 18.62
N LEU A 584 13.84 27.83 18.25
CA LEU A 584 12.68 27.75 19.15
C LEU A 584 12.77 26.57 20.15
N ALA A 585 13.47 25.49 19.79
CA ALA A 585 13.59 24.31 20.64
C ALA A 585 14.69 24.43 21.72
N ARG A 586 15.63 25.38 21.60
CA ARG A 586 16.74 25.53 22.55
C ARG A 586 16.40 26.50 23.70
N PRO A 587 16.55 26.07 24.96
CA PRO A 587 16.29 26.92 26.12
C PRO A 587 17.36 28.01 26.33
N ASP A 588 18.56 27.83 25.77
CA ASP A 588 19.69 28.76 25.92
C ASP A 588 19.45 30.13 25.25
N TYR A 589 18.45 30.21 24.36
CA TYR A 589 18.07 31.46 23.70
C TYR A 589 16.89 32.12 24.41
N ASP A 590 16.99 33.45 24.59
CA ASP A 590 15.89 34.28 25.09
C ASP A 590 14.71 34.26 24.10
N GLN A 591 13.70 33.46 24.43
CA GLN A 591 12.52 33.25 23.60
C GLN A 591 11.68 34.52 23.43
N SER A 592 11.80 35.51 24.33
CA SER A 592 11.15 36.82 24.20
C SER A 592 11.68 37.61 23.01
N ARG A 593 12.92 37.33 22.56
CA ARG A 593 13.55 37.92 21.37
C ARG A 593 13.50 37.02 20.15
N VAL A 594 13.63 35.69 20.33
CA VAL A 594 13.61 34.72 19.21
C VAL A 594 12.28 34.76 18.46
N ARG A 595 11.16 34.67 19.18
CA ARG A 595 9.81 34.61 18.59
C ARG A 595 9.48 35.84 17.72
N PRO A 596 9.62 37.10 18.19
CA PRO A 596 9.38 38.27 17.36
C PRO A 596 10.42 38.41 16.23
N THR A 597 11.68 38.00 16.45
CA THR A 597 12.71 38.03 15.40
C THR A 597 12.35 37.09 14.24
N LEU A 598 11.91 35.87 14.54
CA LEU A 598 11.46 34.91 13.52
C LEU A 598 10.20 35.40 12.79
N ALA A 599 9.24 36.01 13.50
CA ALA A 599 8.05 36.60 12.89
C ALA A 599 8.41 37.72 11.91
N TRP A 600 9.29 38.65 12.31
CA TRP A 600 9.76 39.72 11.42
C TRP A 600 10.58 39.20 10.24
N LEU A 601 11.46 38.22 10.45
CA LEU A 601 12.19 37.59 9.35
C LEU A 601 11.25 36.88 8.36
N THR A 602 10.12 36.33 8.83
CA THR A 602 9.08 35.75 7.97
C THR A 602 8.44 36.82 7.10
N VAL A 603 8.02 37.95 7.70
CA VAL A 603 7.43 39.08 6.96
C VAL A 603 8.43 39.63 5.94
N ILE A 604 9.68 39.87 6.36
CA ILE A 604 10.73 40.39 5.49
C ILE A 604 10.99 39.42 4.33
N GLY A 605 11.13 38.11 4.60
CA GLY A 605 11.36 37.10 3.56
C GLY A 605 10.20 37.00 2.56
N ALA A 606 8.95 37.01 3.05
CA ALA A 606 7.76 37.01 2.21
C ALA A 606 7.67 38.28 1.34
N THR A 607 7.92 39.46 1.93
CA THR A 607 7.93 40.74 1.22
C THR A 607 9.02 40.79 0.16
N ILE A 608 10.24 40.33 0.47
CA ILE A 608 11.34 40.21 -0.51
C ILE A 608 10.91 39.29 -1.66
N SER A 609 10.26 38.16 -1.37
CA SER A 609 9.80 37.23 -2.40
C SER A 609 8.76 37.85 -3.33
N GLY A 610 7.79 38.59 -2.79
CA GLY A 610 6.78 39.30 -3.58
C GLY A 610 7.38 40.39 -4.47
N PHE A 611 8.26 41.24 -3.92
CA PHE A 611 8.92 42.30 -4.69
C PHE A 611 9.92 41.76 -5.71
N ALA A 612 10.70 40.74 -5.35
CA ALA A 612 11.61 40.07 -6.29
C ALA A 612 10.82 39.46 -7.45
N TRP A 613 9.64 38.87 -7.18
CA TRP A 613 8.77 38.38 -8.24
C TRP A 613 8.28 39.49 -9.15
N LEU A 614 7.80 40.61 -8.59
CA LEU A 614 7.36 41.77 -9.38
C LEU A 614 8.49 42.32 -10.25
N ALA A 615 9.71 42.44 -9.71
CA ALA A 615 10.88 42.88 -10.45
C ALA A 615 11.25 41.92 -11.59
N LEU A 616 11.12 40.61 -11.36
CA LEU A 616 11.38 39.56 -12.36
C LEU A 616 10.19 39.31 -13.30
N SER A 617 9.03 39.93 -13.06
CA SER A 617 7.80 39.65 -13.80
C SER A 617 7.91 39.85 -15.32
N PRO A 618 8.67 40.83 -15.87
CA PRO A 618 8.85 40.95 -17.32
C PRO A 618 9.59 39.75 -17.91
N LEU A 619 10.65 39.27 -17.24
CA LEU A 619 11.41 38.10 -17.66
C LEU A 619 10.57 36.83 -17.52
N ILE A 620 9.88 36.67 -16.39
CA ILE A 620 8.99 35.55 -16.12
C ILE A 620 7.85 35.50 -17.16
N TYR A 621 7.32 36.65 -17.56
CA TYR A 621 6.34 36.75 -18.64
C TYR A 621 6.90 36.23 -19.97
N LEU A 622 8.07 36.73 -20.39
CA LEU A 622 8.68 36.34 -21.67
C LEU A 622 8.98 34.85 -21.75
N VAL A 623 9.43 34.25 -20.64
CA VAL A 623 9.86 32.85 -20.59
C VAL A 623 8.67 31.89 -20.37
N PHE A 624 7.75 32.20 -19.46
CA PHE A 624 6.74 31.24 -18.99
C PHE A 624 5.29 31.60 -19.34
N PHE A 625 4.94 32.89 -19.27
CA PHE A 625 3.54 33.34 -19.29
C PHE A 625 3.14 34.13 -20.54
N LYS A 626 3.97 34.16 -21.58
CA LYS A 626 3.68 34.86 -22.85
C LYS A 626 2.30 34.52 -23.40
N SER A 627 1.90 33.25 -23.28
CA SER A 627 0.63 32.76 -23.78
C SER A 627 -0.62 33.08 -22.93
N PHE A 628 -0.45 33.72 -21.76
CA PHE A 628 -1.53 34.08 -20.83
C PHE A 628 -1.66 35.58 -20.56
N GLY A 629 -0.70 36.37 -21.03
CA GLY A 629 -0.63 37.81 -20.79
C GLY A 629 0.16 38.19 -19.54
N ILE A 630 0.72 39.40 -19.55
CA ILE A 630 1.63 39.88 -18.51
C ILE A 630 0.96 40.01 -17.13
N TRP A 631 -0.35 40.22 -17.10
CA TRP A 631 -1.11 40.30 -15.85
C TRP A 631 -1.02 39.01 -15.03
N VAL A 632 -0.91 37.82 -15.66
CA VAL A 632 -0.71 36.55 -14.93
C VAL A 632 0.65 36.52 -14.25
N ALA A 633 1.69 36.99 -14.93
CA ALA A 633 3.02 37.09 -14.36
C ALA A 633 3.04 38.09 -13.18
N ILE A 634 2.32 39.20 -13.26
CA ILE A 634 2.21 40.16 -12.15
C ILE A 634 1.38 39.55 -10.99
N ALA A 635 0.23 38.95 -11.29
CA ALA A 635 -0.67 38.36 -10.29
C ALA A 635 -0.01 37.22 -9.50
N ALA A 636 0.92 36.48 -10.10
CA ALA A 636 1.70 35.43 -9.44
C ALA A 636 2.67 35.96 -8.35
N ALA A 637 2.84 37.28 -8.21
CA ALA A 637 3.53 37.89 -7.07
C ALA A 637 2.79 37.67 -5.75
N ALA A 638 1.45 37.61 -5.79
CA ALA A 638 0.64 37.39 -4.60
C ALA A 638 0.88 36.00 -3.98
N PRO A 639 0.79 34.88 -4.74
CA PRO A 639 1.24 33.57 -4.25
C PRO A 639 2.68 33.56 -3.72
N SER A 640 3.61 34.24 -4.40
CA SER A 640 5.02 34.35 -3.95
C SER A 640 5.15 34.97 -2.56
N PHE A 641 4.33 35.98 -2.27
CA PHE A 641 4.26 36.62 -0.97
C PHE A 641 3.56 35.74 0.08
N THR A 642 2.37 35.21 -0.23
CA THR A 642 1.56 34.44 0.75
C THR A 642 2.21 33.14 1.17
N GLN A 643 2.91 32.46 0.24
CA GLN A 643 3.56 31.19 0.50
C GLN A 643 4.67 31.26 1.57
N GLY A 644 5.29 32.43 1.76
CA GLY A 644 6.28 32.66 2.81
C GLY A 644 5.73 32.43 4.22
N PHE A 645 4.50 32.88 4.47
CA PHE A 645 3.83 32.69 5.76
C PHE A 645 3.50 31.24 6.03
N VAL A 646 3.04 30.51 5.01
CA VAL A 646 2.69 29.09 5.12
C VAL A 646 3.96 28.24 5.31
N SER A 647 4.99 28.49 4.50
CA SER A 647 6.26 27.75 4.53
C SER A 647 7.01 27.90 5.85
N VAL A 648 7.23 29.14 6.31
CA VAL A 648 7.91 29.40 7.60
C VAL A 648 7.00 29.05 8.78
N GLY A 649 5.69 29.29 8.67
CA GLY A 649 4.71 28.98 9.70
C GLY A 649 4.67 27.51 10.10
N LYS A 650 4.87 26.58 9.16
CA LYS A 650 5.05 25.16 9.44
C LYS A 650 6.27 24.90 10.33
N GLY A 651 7.39 25.56 10.05
CA GLY A 651 8.62 25.51 10.85
C GLY A 651 8.44 26.10 12.24
N LEU A 652 7.69 27.20 12.37
CA LEU A 652 7.36 27.80 13.68
C LEU A 652 6.54 26.83 14.55
N LEU A 653 5.49 26.22 13.98
CA LEU A 653 4.67 25.22 14.69
C LEU A 653 5.53 24.04 15.14
N GLN A 654 6.41 23.54 14.27
CA GLN A 654 7.34 22.46 14.60
C GLN A 654 8.31 22.86 15.73
N GLY A 655 8.81 24.10 15.72
CA GLY A 655 9.70 24.63 16.76
C GLY A 655 9.03 24.85 18.12
N THR A 656 7.72 25.08 18.15
CA THR A 656 6.92 25.18 19.39
C THR A 656 6.41 23.83 19.93
N ASP A 657 7.01 22.71 19.50
CA ASP A 657 6.61 21.34 19.83
C ASP A 657 5.17 20.96 19.38
N ASP A 658 4.67 21.58 18.29
CA ASP A 658 3.37 21.27 17.69
C ASP A 658 3.50 20.53 16.35
N GLN A 659 4.17 19.37 16.37
CA GLN A 659 4.34 18.50 15.19
C GLN A 659 3.02 18.04 14.55
N PRO A 660 1.94 17.72 15.31
CA PRO A 660 0.62 17.46 14.72
C PRO A 660 0.07 18.70 14.00
N GLY A 661 0.31 19.90 14.54
CA GLY A 661 -0.07 21.16 13.91
C GLY A 661 0.67 21.43 12.61
N ALA A 662 1.99 21.24 12.61
CA ALA A 662 2.80 21.37 11.39
C ALA A 662 2.38 20.37 10.30
N SER A 663 2.06 19.13 10.69
CA SER A 663 1.56 18.11 9.75
C SER A 663 0.17 18.46 9.20
N LEU A 664 -0.72 18.99 10.05
CA LEU A 664 -2.05 19.43 9.64
C LEU A 664 -1.99 20.68 8.77
N ALA A 665 -1.03 21.59 8.97
CA ALA A 665 -0.82 22.75 8.12
C ALA A 665 -0.53 22.37 6.66
N ILE A 666 0.27 21.32 6.44
CA ILE A 666 0.54 20.78 5.09
C ILE A 666 -0.75 20.28 4.44
N ALA A 667 -1.58 19.57 5.20
CA ALA A 667 -2.85 19.06 4.71
C ALA A 667 -3.83 20.20 4.42
N VAL A 668 -3.97 21.17 5.34
CA VAL A 668 -4.92 22.29 5.22
C VAL A 668 -4.67 23.12 3.98
N GLU A 669 -3.42 23.44 3.66
CA GLU A 669 -3.07 24.18 2.43
C GLU A 669 -3.62 23.48 1.17
N GLU A 670 -3.40 22.18 1.04
CA GLU A 670 -3.81 21.42 -0.15
C GLU A 670 -5.31 21.07 -0.14
N PHE A 671 -5.91 20.86 1.03
CA PHE A 671 -7.34 20.55 1.16
C PHE A 671 -8.23 21.78 1.00
N VAL A 672 -7.80 22.96 1.45
CA VAL A 672 -8.61 24.19 1.39
C VAL A 672 -8.62 24.78 -0.02
N PHE A 673 -7.56 24.56 -0.80
CA PHE A 673 -7.52 24.97 -2.20
C PHE A 673 -8.69 24.42 -3.02
N LEU A 674 -8.98 23.12 -2.90
CA LEU A 674 -9.99 22.44 -3.71
C LEU A 674 -11.41 23.03 -3.59
N PRO A 675 -12.02 23.16 -2.38
CA PRO A 675 -13.35 23.73 -2.23
C PRO A 675 -13.41 25.21 -2.59
N ILE A 676 -12.35 25.99 -2.30
CA ILE A 676 -12.30 27.40 -2.72
C ILE A 676 -12.31 27.49 -4.24
N TYR A 677 -11.48 26.69 -4.90
CA TYR A 677 -11.40 26.67 -6.35
C TYR A 677 -12.72 26.23 -6.98
N LEU A 678 -13.39 25.21 -6.43
CA LEU A 678 -14.73 24.79 -6.85
C LEU A 678 -15.76 25.92 -6.78
N VAL A 679 -15.77 26.70 -5.69
CA VAL A 679 -16.67 27.84 -5.54
C VAL A 679 -16.37 28.91 -6.58
N ILE A 680 -15.10 29.27 -6.80
CA ILE A 680 -14.71 30.27 -7.80
C ILE A 680 -15.14 29.83 -9.21
N LEU A 681 -14.97 28.55 -9.53
CA LEU A 681 -15.33 27.98 -10.81
C LEU A 681 -16.84 28.06 -11.12
N THR A 682 -17.71 28.34 -10.16
CA THR A 682 -19.14 28.56 -10.45
C THR A 682 -19.40 29.85 -11.25
N GLY A 683 -18.48 30.81 -11.22
CA GLY A 683 -18.65 32.11 -11.89
C GLY A 683 -17.43 32.66 -12.63
N TRP A 684 -16.23 32.10 -12.42
CA TRP A 684 -15.01 32.59 -13.06
C TRP A 684 -14.04 31.46 -13.44
N TYR A 685 -13.55 31.49 -14.67
CA TYR A 685 -12.70 30.45 -15.26
C TYR A 685 -11.35 31.02 -15.72
N GLY A 686 -10.32 30.15 -15.75
CA GLY A 686 -8.99 30.47 -16.29
C GLY A 686 -7.90 30.72 -15.25
N PRO A 687 -6.72 31.25 -15.66
CA PRO A 687 -5.56 31.40 -14.79
C PRO A 687 -5.79 32.32 -13.58
N GLY A 688 -6.71 33.28 -13.70
CA GLY A 688 -7.02 34.23 -12.62
C GLY A 688 -7.76 33.54 -11.48
N ALA A 689 -8.79 32.76 -11.80
CA ALA A 689 -9.52 31.93 -10.83
C ALA A 689 -8.57 31.01 -10.06
N LEU A 690 -7.60 30.44 -10.77
CA LEU A 690 -6.57 29.59 -10.20
C LEU A 690 -5.65 30.34 -9.23
N ILE A 691 -5.07 31.47 -9.64
CA ILE A 691 -4.20 32.29 -8.79
C ILE A 691 -4.94 32.73 -7.54
N THR A 692 -6.18 33.22 -7.70
CA THR A 692 -7.03 33.62 -6.58
C THR A 692 -7.32 32.46 -5.64
N GLY A 693 -7.61 31.27 -6.17
CA GLY A 693 -7.79 30.06 -5.36
C GLY A 693 -6.54 29.72 -4.53
N LEU A 694 -5.35 29.82 -5.13
CA LEU A 694 -4.08 29.58 -4.42
C LEU A 694 -3.84 30.62 -3.32
N VAL A 695 -4.01 31.90 -3.63
CA VAL A 695 -3.84 33.00 -2.65
C VAL A 695 -4.81 32.85 -1.48
N LEU A 696 -6.09 32.57 -1.75
CA LEU A 696 -7.09 32.38 -0.70
C LEU A 696 -6.80 31.14 0.15
N ALA A 697 -6.30 30.05 -0.46
CA ALA A 697 -5.88 28.86 0.27
C ALA A 697 -4.67 29.14 1.18
N ASP A 698 -3.68 29.87 0.69
CA ASP A 698 -2.51 30.28 1.48
C ASP A 698 -2.91 31.19 2.63
N VAL A 699 -3.79 32.17 2.39
CA VAL A 699 -4.29 33.09 3.42
C VAL A 699 -5.07 32.31 4.48
N ALA A 700 -5.94 31.37 4.08
CA ALA A 700 -6.68 30.53 5.02
C ALA A 700 -5.74 29.63 5.85
N ALA A 701 -4.73 29.04 5.22
CA ALA A 701 -3.72 28.23 5.90
C ALA A 701 -2.87 29.08 6.86
N ALA A 702 -2.41 30.26 6.43
CA ALA A 702 -1.64 31.19 7.25
C ALA A 702 -2.47 31.69 8.44
N ALA A 703 -3.73 32.08 8.24
CA ALA A 703 -4.64 32.50 9.31
C ALA A 703 -4.86 31.37 10.33
N TRP A 704 -5.01 30.13 9.86
CA TRP A 704 -5.10 28.96 10.73
C TRP A 704 -3.81 28.73 11.54
N ILE A 705 -2.64 28.82 10.90
CA ILE A 705 -1.33 28.68 11.56
C ILE A 705 -1.15 29.77 12.63
N VAL A 706 -1.41 31.03 12.29
CA VAL A 706 -1.30 32.18 13.21
C VAL A 706 -2.23 31.99 14.40
N ARG A 707 -3.50 31.63 14.18
CA ARG A 707 -4.45 31.34 15.26
C ARG A 707 -3.96 30.23 16.18
N ARG A 708 -3.34 29.18 15.62
CA ARG A 708 -2.80 28.06 16.39
C ARG A 708 -1.56 28.45 17.20
N LEU A 709 -0.65 29.22 16.62
CA LEU A 709 0.51 29.82 17.31
C LEU A 709 0.07 30.75 18.44
N ALA A 710 -0.98 31.57 18.23
CA ALA A 710 -1.53 32.46 19.24
C ALA A 710 -2.09 31.70 20.46
N ARG A 711 -2.87 30.64 20.23
CA ARG A 711 -3.38 29.78 21.32
C ARG A 711 -2.27 29.09 22.11
N ARG A 712 -1.09 28.91 21.51
CA ARG A 712 0.11 28.34 22.14
C ARG A 712 0.97 29.38 22.84
N GLY A 713 0.54 30.65 22.89
CA GLY A 713 1.30 31.74 23.50
C GLY A 713 2.55 32.15 22.72
N PHE A 714 2.65 31.82 21.42
CA PHE A 714 3.79 32.24 20.60
C PHE A 714 3.94 33.76 20.56
N PHE A 715 2.83 34.50 20.53
CA PHE A 715 2.79 35.96 20.50
C PHE A 715 2.83 36.61 21.89
N ALA A 716 2.85 35.82 22.98
CA ALA A 716 2.87 36.33 24.35
C ALA A 716 4.31 36.62 24.81
N GLY A 717 4.48 37.70 25.58
CA GLY A 717 5.76 38.07 26.19
C GLY A 717 6.84 38.51 25.19
N TRP A 718 6.43 39.12 24.07
CA TRP A 718 7.37 39.61 23.05
C TRP A 718 8.18 40.81 23.57
N GLY A 719 9.51 40.68 23.49
CA GLY A 719 10.45 41.78 23.62
C GLY A 719 10.72 42.46 22.28
N ARG A 720 11.86 43.15 22.18
CA ARG A 720 12.31 43.77 20.92
C ARG A 720 13.00 42.73 20.02
N PRO A 721 12.71 42.70 18.70
CA PRO A 721 13.45 41.85 17.77
C PRO A 721 14.94 42.23 17.75
N ASP A 722 15.81 41.24 17.67
CA ASP A 722 17.26 41.42 17.76
C ASP A 722 17.92 41.21 16.40
N ARG A 723 18.59 42.24 15.89
CA ARG A 723 19.27 42.22 14.58
C ARG A 723 20.44 41.24 14.53
N ARG A 724 21.20 41.09 15.63
CA ARG A 724 22.34 40.18 15.69
C ARG A 724 21.85 38.73 15.68
N LEU A 725 20.78 38.45 16.42
CA LEU A 725 20.09 37.16 16.40
C LEU A 725 19.48 36.90 15.02
N GLY A 726 18.88 37.89 14.37
CA GLY A 726 18.34 37.73 13.02
C GLY A 726 19.41 37.33 12.00
N ARG A 727 20.60 37.93 12.09
CA ARG A 727 21.75 37.59 11.23
C ARG A 727 22.27 36.19 11.51
N SER A 728 22.29 35.73 12.76
CA SER A 728 22.70 34.37 13.10
C SER A 728 21.67 33.32 12.65
N ILE A 729 20.37 33.60 12.79
CA ILE A 729 19.28 32.74 12.29
C ILE A 729 19.38 32.60 10.78
N ALA A 730 19.47 33.71 10.04
CA ALA A 730 19.57 33.69 8.58
C ALA A 730 20.86 33.00 8.10
N GLY A 731 22.00 33.27 8.75
CA GLY A 731 23.27 32.60 8.44
C GLY A 731 23.24 31.09 8.70
N TYR A 732 22.57 30.66 9.77
CA TYR A 732 22.34 29.24 10.06
C TYR A 732 21.42 28.60 9.01
N GLY A 733 20.29 29.25 8.71
CA GLY A 733 19.32 28.77 7.72
C GLY A 733 19.95 28.61 6.34
N PHE A 734 20.69 29.62 5.86
CA PHE A 734 21.33 29.59 4.54
C PHE A 734 22.35 28.46 4.41
N ARG A 735 23.16 28.19 5.45
CA ARG A 735 24.14 27.09 5.44
C ARG A 735 23.47 25.72 5.38
N GLY A 736 22.35 25.54 6.09
CA GLY A 736 21.57 24.29 6.04
C GLY A 736 20.72 24.14 4.78
N TYR A 737 20.44 25.24 4.07
CA TYR A 737 19.52 25.27 2.94
C TYR A 737 20.08 24.65 1.66
N LEU A 738 21.40 24.67 1.45
CA LEU A 738 21.98 24.25 0.17
C LEU A 738 21.59 22.81 -0.23
N GLY A 739 21.60 21.87 0.71
CA GLY A 739 21.16 20.49 0.45
C GLY A 739 19.67 20.41 0.12
N GLN A 740 18.83 21.15 0.85
CA GLN A 740 17.39 21.18 0.62
C GLN A 740 17.02 21.85 -0.73
N LEU A 741 17.79 22.86 -1.14
CA LEU A 741 17.64 23.49 -2.44
C LEU A 741 17.99 22.50 -3.57
N ILE A 742 19.07 21.74 -3.43
CA ILE A 742 19.43 20.68 -4.40
C ILE A 742 18.30 19.67 -4.54
N ASP A 743 17.77 19.16 -3.42
CA ASP A 743 16.66 18.20 -3.42
C ASP A 743 15.40 18.78 -4.10
N LEU A 744 15.06 20.03 -3.80
CA LEU A 744 13.90 20.71 -4.37
C LEU A 744 14.05 20.93 -5.87
N LEU A 745 15.21 21.41 -6.31
CA LEU A 745 15.52 21.60 -7.72
C LEU A 745 15.50 20.24 -8.44
N GLN A 746 16.09 19.20 -7.88
CA GLN A 746 16.09 17.89 -8.53
C GLN A 746 14.67 17.38 -8.80
N LEU A 747 13.73 17.61 -7.88
CA LEU A 747 12.36 17.11 -7.98
C LEU A 747 11.44 17.95 -8.87
N ARG A 748 11.79 19.22 -9.16
CA ARG A 748 10.86 20.19 -9.79
C ARG A 748 11.46 21.01 -10.92
N PHE A 749 12.79 21.03 -11.05
CA PHE A 749 13.47 21.85 -12.06
C PHE A 749 13.17 21.37 -13.48
N ASP A 750 12.90 20.09 -13.67
CA ASP A 750 12.43 19.53 -14.94
C ASP A 750 11.14 20.21 -15.45
N MET A 751 10.17 20.45 -14.55
CA MET A 751 8.93 21.14 -14.87
C MET A 751 9.17 22.62 -15.22
N ALA A 752 10.07 23.30 -14.51
CA ALA A 752 10.45 24.67 -14.83
C ALA A 752 11.18 24.74 -16.19
N LEU A 753 12.14 23.86 -16.43
CA LEU A 753 12.90 23.80 -17.67
C LEU A 753 11.99 23.49 -18.87
N LEU A 754 11.07 22.55 -18.72
CA LEU A 754 10.08 22.22 -19.75
C LEU A 754 9.13 23.38 -20.03
N GLY A 755 8.66 24.08 -18.98
CA GLY A 755 7.83 25.26 -19.14
C GLY A 755 8.54 26.39 -19.90
N ALA A 756 9.84 26.57 -19.67
CA ALA A 756 10.65 27.59 -20.35
C ALA A 756 10.97 27.23 -21.81
N LEU A 757 11.28 25.96 -22.10
CA LEU A 757 11.78 25.53 -23.41
C LEU A 757 10.68 25.08 -24.38
N ALA A 758 9.62 24.43 -23.88
CA ALA A 758 8.54 23.86 -24.70
C ALA A 758 7.18 24.53 -24.45
N GLY A 759 7.09 25.41 -23.44
CA GLY A 759 5.88 26.16 -23.13
C GLY A 759 4.85 25.42 -22.27
N PRO A 760 3.80 26.13 -21.83
CA PRO A 760 2.86 25.65 -20.81
C PRO A 760 1.97 24.49 -21.28
N LYS A 761 1.63 24.40 -22.57
CA LYS A 761 0.80 23.29 -23.09
C LYS A 761 1.53 21.94 -22.92
N VAL A 762 2.78 21.87 -23.36
CA VAL A 762 3.63 20.66 -23.26
C VAL A 762 3.92 20.35 -21.79
N LEU A 763 4.17 21.37 -20.96
CA LEU A 763 4.30 21.20 -19.53
C LEU A 763 3.04 20.58 -18.90
N GLY A 764 1.84 21.00 -19.32
CA GLY A 764 0.60 20.42 -18.79
C GLY A 764 0.47 18.92 -19.05
N VAL A 765 0.81 18.48 -20.27
CA VAL A 765 0.87 17.05 -20.64
C VAL A 765 1.87 16.30 -19.75
N TYR A 766 3.08 16.85 -19.60
CA TYR A 766 4.11 16.25 -18.74
C TYR A 766 3.72 16.23 -17.26
N THR A 767 3.04 17.27 -16.75
CA THR A 767 2.59 17.34 -15.37
C THR A 767 1.65 16.18 -15.07
N VAL A 768 0.71 15.89 -15.96
CA VAL A 768 -0.22 14.76 -15.82
C VAL A 768 0.57 13.44 -15.74
N ALA A 769 1.50 13.22 -16.66
CA ALA A 769 2.36 12.03 -16.65
C ALA A 769 3.18 11.90 -15.36
N SER A 770 3.78 13.00 -14.90
CA SER A 770 4.58 13.03 -13.69
C SER A 770 3.74 12.78 -12.44
N LYS A 771 2.52 13.33 -12.35
CA LYS A 771 1.62 13.11 -11.20
C LYS A 771 1.21 11.65 -11.07
N PHE A 772 0.97 11.00 -12.20
CA PHE A 772 0.66 9.58 -12.24
C PHE A 772 1.85 8.72 -11.76
N ALA A 773 3.07 9.04 -12.23
CA ALA A 773 4.28 8.33 -11.83
C ALA A 773 4.76 8.64 -10.39
N GLU A 774 4.43 9.82 -9.84
CA GLU A 774 4.75 10.21 -8.45
C GLU A 774 4.20 9.22 -7.41
N LEU A 775 3.09 8.52 -7.72
CA LEU A 775 2.51 7.50 -6.84
C LEU A 775 3.49 6.34 -6.53
N VAL A 776 4.38 6.02 -7.46
CA VAL A 776 5.41 4.97 -7.29
C VAL A 776 6.52 5.39 -6.32
N GLN A 777 6.65 6.68 -6.01
CA GLN A 777 7.65 7.17 -5.05
C GLN A 777 7.25 6.89 -3.61
N LEU A 778 5.95 6.71 -3.33
CA LEU A 778 5.41 6.54 -1.98
C LEU A 778 6.08 5.42 -1.16
N PRO A 779 6.34 4.21 -1.71
CA PRO A 779 7.06 3.17 -0.99
C PRO A 779 8.48 3.60 -0.58
N GLY A 780 9.22 4.26 -1.48
CA GLY A 780 10.57 4.75 -1.18
C GLY A 780 10.58 5.80 -0.08
N LEU A 781 9.62 6.75 -0.12
CA LEU A 781 9.43 7.74 0.93
C LEU A 781 9.08 7.09 2.27
N ALA A 782 8.19 6.10 2.28
CA ALA A 782 7.80 5.38 3.48
C ALA A 782 8.97 4.56 4.06
N VAL A 783 9.77 3.91 3.20
CA VAL A 783 10.97 3.17 3.60
C VAL A 783 11.98 4.12 4.24
N ASN A 784 12.27 5.25 3.60
CA ASN A 784 13.20 6.24 4.16
C ASN A 784 12.73 6.69 5.55
N TYR A 785 11.48 7.10 5.62
CA TYR A 785 10.87 7.64 6.82
C TYR A 785 10.86 6.66 7.99
N VAL A 786 10.60 5.37 7.75
CA VAL A 786 10.54 4.34 8.80
C VAL A 786 11.94 3.86 9.19
N LEU A 787 12.85 3.67 8.22
CA LEU A 787 14.15 3.06 8.49
C LEU A 787 15.20 4.05 8.95
N TYR A 788 15.07 5.35 8.63
CA TYR A 788 16.04 6.35 9.07
C TYR A 788 16.21 6.38 10.60
N PRO A 789 15.15 6.48 11.43
CA PRO A 789 15.29 6.47 12.88
C PRO A 789 15.77 5.14 13.46
N ASP A 790 15.54 4.02 12.75
CA ASP A 790 16.05 2.71 13.12
C ASP A 790 17.57 2.65 12.88
N PHE A 791 18.02 3.04 11.69
CA PHE A 791 19.44 3.05 11.33
C PHE A 791 20.27 4.02 12.18
N ALA A 792 19.67 5.13 12.64
CA ALA A 792 20.33 6.06 13.56
C ALA A 792 20.60 5.47 14.96
N LYS A 793 19.94 4.36 15.33
CA LYS A 793 20.09 3.66 16.61
C LYS A 793 20.90 2.38 16.50
N GLU A 794 21.01 1.83 15.30
CA GLU A 794 21.76 0.61 15.03
C GLU A 794 23.26 0.92 14.91
N ASP A 795 24.09 -0.07 15.24
CA ASP A 795 25.51 0.00 14.88
C ASP A 795 25.66 -0.01 13.35
N ARG A 796 26.76 0.59 12.87
CA ARG A 796 27.00 0.76 11.43
C ARG A 796 27.03 -0.58 10.70
N GLU A 797 27.58 -1.65 11.29
CA GLU A 797 27.71 -2.94 10.62
C GLU A 797 26.33 -3.59 10.42
N THR A 798 25.51 -3.62 11.46
CA THR A 798 24.13 -4.11 11.42
C THR A 798 23.29 -3.32 10.43
N ALA A 799 23.36 -1.98 10.46
CA ALA A 799 22.66 -1.12 9.51
C ALA A 799 23.09 -1.41 8.07
N THR A 800 24.39 -1.62 7.82
CA THR A 800 24.94 -1.92 6.48
C THR A 800 24.49 -3.28 5.96
N ARG A 801 24.51 -4.30 6.83
CA ARG A 801 24.04 -5.65 6.50
C ARG A 801 22.54 -5.67 6.24
N ARG A 802 21.76 -4.92 7.03
CA ARG A 802 20.31 -4.75 6.86
C ARG A 802 20.01 -4.03 5.55
N THR A 803 20.67 -2.92 5.25
CA THR A 803 20.53 -2.19 3.98
C THR A 803 20.84 -3.07 2.78
N SER A 804 21.98 -3.79 2.78
CA SER A 804 22.37 -4.70 1.68
C SER A 804 21.29 -5.75 1.38
N ARG A 805 20.64 -6.30 2.41
CA ARG A 805 19.56 -7.29 2.28
C ARG A 805 18.24 -6.68 1.77
N LEU A 806 18.04 -5.37 1.97
CA LEU A 806 16.80 -4.67 1.65
C LEU A 806 16.83 -3.97 0.28
N ILE A 807 17.99 -3.79 -0.37
CA ILE A 807 18.08 -3.13 -1.69
C ILE A 807 17.15 -3.80 -2.72
N LEU A 808 17.26 -5.12 -2.89
CA LEU A 808 16.46 -5.84 -3.88
C LEU A 808 14.96 -5.88 -3.52
N PRO A 809 14.55 -6.15 -2.26
CA PRO A 809 13.18 -5.97 -1.84
C PRO A 809 12.63 -4.56 -2.08
N ALA A 810 13.41 -3.51 -1.83
CA ALA A 810 12.99 -2.13 -2.04
C ALA A 810 12.74 -1.84 -3.53
N LEU A 811 13.62 -2.34 -4.40
CA LEU A 811 13.43 -2.26 -5.86
C LEU A 811 12.18 -3.04 -6.30
N ALA A 812 12.00 -4.26 -5.82
CA ALA A 812 10.86 -5.12 -6.17
C ALA A 812 9.52 -4.50 -5.73
N VAL A 813 9.48 -3.86 -4.56
CA VAL A 813 8.28 -3.15 -4.08
C VAL A 813 7.94 -1.96 -4.98
N SER A 814 8.92 -1.16 -5.38
CA SER A 814 8.70 -0.04 -6.32
C SER A 814 8.31 -0.53 -7.72
N ALA A 815 8.92 -1.61 -8.22
CA ALA A 815 8.54 -2.21 -9.49
C ALA A 815 7.10 -2.76 -9.46
N LEU A 816 6.72 -3.45 -8.38
CA LEU A 816 5.37 -3.96 -8.18
C LEU A 816 4.35 -2.83 -8.03
N ALA A 817 4.74 -1.67 -7.51
CA ALA A 817 3.88 -0.49 -7.46
C ALA A 817 3.74 0.20 -8.83
N ALA A 818 4.79 0.18 -9.67
CA ALA A 818 4.77 0.73 -11.01
C ALA A 818 3.95 -0.10 -12.00
N LEU A 819 3.98 -1.43 -11.87
CA LEU A 819 3.34 -2.35 -12.82
C LEU A 819 1.83 -2.11 -13.01
N PRO A 820 0.97 -2.07 -11.96
CA PRO A 820 -0.45 -1.82 -12.17
C PRO A 820 -0.71 -0.45 -12.78
N LEU A 821 0.09 0.57 -12.42
CA LEU A 821 -0.02 1.89 -13.01
C LEU A 821 0.34 1.87 -14.50
N ALA A 822 1.40 1.15 -14.90
CA ALA A 822 1.74 1.01 -16.30
C ALA A 822 0.62 0.29 -17.09
N LEU A 823 0.07 -0.79 -16.54
CA LEU A 823 -0.99 -1.56 -17.21
C LEU A 823 -2.24 -0.72 -17.50
N ILE A 824 -2.60 0.18 -16.58
CA ILE A 824 -3.78 1.04 -16.74
C ILE A 824 -3.45 2.39 -17.38
N ALA A 825 -2.18 2.79 -17.52
CA ALA A 825 -1.82 4.16 -17.94
C ALA A 825 -2.44 4.55 -19.28
N GLY A 826 -2.38 3.66 -20.28
CA GLY A 826 -2.90 3.92 -21.62
C GLY A 826 -4.41 4.18 -21.67
N THR A 827 -5.19 3.60 -20.77
CA THR A 827 -6.64 3.82 -20.71
C THR A 827 -7.02 4.86 -19.66
N ALA A 828 -6.38 4.83 -18.49
CA ALA A 828 -6.70 5.72 -17.39
C ALA A 828 -6.31 7.17 -17.65
N LEU A 829 -5.23 7.46 -18.38
CA LEU A 829 -4.79 8.85 -18.57
C LEU A 829 -5.74 9.66 -19.47
N PRO A 830 -6.02 9.25 -20.73
CA PRO A 830 -7.00 9.94 -21.57
C PRO A 830 -8.35 9.99 -20.88
N TRP A 831 -8.72 8.90 -20.21
CA TRP A 831 -10.02 8.84 -19.60
C TRP A 831 -10.17 9.66 -18.31
N VAL A 832 -9.12 9.87 -17.52
CA VAL A 832 -9.21 10.70 -16.31
C VAL A 832 -9.06 12.18 -16.64
N PHE A 833 -8.11 12.51 -17.50
CA PHE A 833 -7.74 13.90 -17.79
C PHE A 833 -8.41 14.46 -19.06
N GLY A 834 -9.01 13.61 -19.88
CA GLY A 834 -9.59 13.91 -21.20
C GLY A 834 -8.65 13.54 -22.34
N ASP A 835 -9.20 13.26 -23.54
CA ASP A 835 -8.45 12.78 -24.71
C ASP A 835 -7.35 13.75 -25.17
N VAL A 836 -7.50 15.03 -24.82
CA VAL A 836 -6.49 16.08 -25.03
C VAL A 836 -5.18 15.79 -24.28
N PHE A 837 -5.16 14.80 -23.39
CA PHE A 837 -3.97 14.33 -22.66
C PHE A 837 -3.45 12.96 -23.12
N ASP A 838 -3.87 12.45 -24.28
CA ASP A 838 -3.32 11.19 -24.84
C ASP A 838 -1.78 11.25 -24.99
N ASP A 839 -1.25 12.43 -25.37
CA ASP A 839 0.19 12.70 -25.42
C ASP A 839 0.93 12.47 -24.08
N ALA A 840 0.22 12.32 -22.96
CA ALA A 840 0.81 12.04 -21.63
C ALA A 840 1.11 10.54 -21.43
N VAL A 841 0.55 9.65 -22.23
CA VAL A 841 0.68 8.19 -22.08
C VAL A 841 2.14 7.74 -22.23
N VAL A 842 2.81 8.13 -23.32
CA VAL A 842 4.21 7.75 -23.58
C VAL A 842 5.17 8.33 -22.53
N PRO A 843 5.14 9.63 -22.17
CA PRO A 843 5.91 10.17 -21.05
C PRO A 843 5.67 9.43 -19.74
N THR A 844 4.45 8.95 -19.48
CA THR A 844 4.13 8.19 -18.26
C THR A 844 4.88 6.87 -18.22
N TYR A 845 4.89 6.09 -19.30
CA TYR A 845 5.62 4.83 -19.37
C TYR A 845 7.12 5.02 -19.10
N ILE A 846 7.72 6.03 -19.73
CA ILE A 846 9.14 6.37 -19.55
C ILE A 846 9.40 6.79 -18.10
N ARG A 847 8.50 7.57 -17.51
CA ARG A 847 8.62 8.05 -16.12
C ARG A 847 8.47 6.91 -15.11
N LEU A 848 7.52 6.00 -15.34
CA LEU A 848 7.30 4.81 -14.54
C LEU A 848 8.55 3.91 -14.52
N ALA A 849 9.23 3.73 -15.66
CA ALA A 849 10.46 2.96 -15.73
C ALA A 849 11.58 3.56 -14.86
N GLY A 850 11.78 4.88 -14.91
CA GLY A 850 12.81 5.55 -14.11
C GLY A 850 12.53 5.56 -12.61
N VAL A 851 11.28 5.78 -12.21
CA VAL A 851 10.91 5.90 -10.79
C VAL A 851 10.95 4.57 -10.03
N VAL A 852 11.07 3.43 -10.70
CA VAL A 852 11.25 2.12 -10.04
C VAL A 852 12.48 2.11 -9.12
N THR A 853 13.54 2.84 -9.46
CA THR A 853 14.75 2.90 -8.62
C THR A 853 14.56 3.69 -7.33
N PHE A 854 13.48 4.48 -7.23
CA PHE A 854 13.22 5.38 -6.11
C PHE A 854 13.04 4.64 -4.78
N GLY A 855 12.56 3.39 -4.81
CA GLY A 855 12.52 2.53 -3.62
C GLY A 855 13.90 2.31 -3.00
N VAL A 856 14.90 2.08 -3.85
CA VAL A 856 16.31 1.92 -3.43
C VAL A 856 16.88 3.26 -2.97
N THR A 857 16.61 4.35 -3.69
CA THR A 857 16.98 5.71 -3.28
C THR A 857 16.53 5.99 -1.85
N GLY A 858 15.25 5.77 -1.53
CA GLY A 858 14.72 5.99 -0.19
C GLY A 858 15.43 5.16 0.90
N LEU A 859 15.70 3.88 0.63
CA LEU A 859 16.42 2.99 1.54
C LEU A 859 17.86 3.47 1.81
N VAL A 860 18.62 3.77 0.75
CA VAL A 860 20.03 4.14 0.88
C VAL A 860 20.17 5.52 1.52
N MET A 861 19.28 6.46 1.19
CA MET A 861 19.22 7.77 1.86
C MET A 861 18.99 7.61 3.37
N ALA A 862 18.05 6.77 3.80
CA ALA A 862 17.83 6.51 5.22
C ALA A 862 19.07 5.95 5.91
N TYR A 863 19.80 5.04 5.26
CA TYR A 863 21.06 4.52 5.78
C TYR A 863 22.12 5.62 5.92
N LEU A 864 22.36 6.40 4.86
CA LEU A 864 23.38 7.46 4.86
C LEU A 864 23.08 8.53 5.90
N TYR A 865 21.81 8.90 6.07
CA TYR A 865 21.39 9.78 7.15
C TYR A 865 21.60 9.14 8.53
N GLY A 866 21.22 7.88 8.71
CA GLY A 866 21.35 7.15 9.97
C GLY A 866 22.80 7.01 10.44
N VAL A 867 23.75 6.76 9.53
CA VAL A 867 25.18 6.60 9.87
C VAL A 867 25.96 7.92 9.93
N GLY A 868 25.27 9.06 9.85
CA GLY A 868 25.88 10.39 9.96
C GLY A 868 26.64 10.86 8.72
N ARG A 869 26.22 10.43 7.52
CA ARG A 869 26.81 10.83 6.23
C ARG A 869 25.81 11.58 5.32
N PRO A 870 25.13 12.66 5.79
CA PRO A 870 24.19 13.42 4.96
C PRO A 870 24.84 14.07 3.72
N GLY A 871 26.14 14.41 3.76
CA GLY A 871 26.85 14.93 2.59
C GLY A 871 26.94 13.95 1.42
N ALA A 872 27.00 12.63 1.68
CA ALA A 872 26.97 11.60 0.65
C ALA A 872 25.58 11.52 -0.01
N ALA A 873 24.51 11.71 0.78
CA ALA A 873 23.16 11.82 0.27
C ALA A 873 23.00 13.06 -0.64
N SER A 874 23.44 14.24 -0.18
CA SER A 874 23.36 15.48 -0.95
C SER A 874 24.17 15.46 -2.24
N THR A 875 25.35 14.84 -2.25
CA THR A 875 26.15 14.69 -3.48
C THR A 875 25.48 13.77 -4.50
N GLY A 876 24.82 12.68 -4.05
CA GLY A 876 24.02 11.83 -4.93
C GLY A 876 22.85 12.58 -5.58
N GLN A 877 22.13 13.39 -4.80
CA GLN A 877 21.05 14.25 -5.32
C GLN A 877 21.60 15.32 -6.28
N GLY A 878 22.75 15.91 -5.96
CA GLY A 878 23.44 16.87 -6.82
C GLY A 878 23.83 16.29 -8.18
N ILE A 879 24.33 15.05 -8.24
CA ILE A 879 24.61 14.36 -9.50
C ILE A 879 23.32 14.20 -10.31
N GLY A 880 22.23 13.77 -9.67
CA GLY A 880 20.92 13.69 -10.31
C GLY A 880 20.44 15.03 -10.87
N LEU A 881 20.61 16.11 -10.12
CA LEU A 881 20.28 17.46 -10.57
C LEU A 881 21.10 17.86 -11.81
N VAL A 882 22.40 17.62 -11.83
CA VAL A 882 23.25 17.90 -12.99
C VAL A 882 22.78 17.10 -14.21
N VAL A 883 22.46 15.82 -14.03
CA VAL A 883 21.97 14.96 -15.12
C VAL A 883 20.65 15.47 -15.69
N VAL A 884 19.66 15.84 -14.86
CA VAL A 884 18.37 16.35 -15.37
C VAL A 884 18.51 17.70 -16.05
N VAL A 885 19.41 18.57 -15.58
CA VAL A 885 19.65 19.88 -16.19
C VAL A 885 20.29 19.71 -17.57
N ILE A 886 21.36 18.91 -17.67
CA ILE A 886 22.09 18.69 -18.93
C ILE A 886 21.19 17.98 -19.94
N LEU A 887 20.61 16.83 -19.56
CA LEU A 887 19.76 16.08 -20.47
C LEU A 887 18.47 16.82 -20.80
N GLY A 888 17.90 17.56 -19.84
CA GLY A 888 16.72 18.39 -20.09
C GLY A 888 17.01 19.49 -21.11
N ALA A 889 18.14 20.19 -20.99
CA ALA A 889 18.51 21.26 -21.93
C ALA A 889 18.73 20.74 -23.35
N VAL A 890 19.19 19.49 -23.50
CA VAL A 890 19.44 18.85 -24.81
C VAL A 890 18.18 18.20 -25.38
N LEU A 891 17.42 17.44 -24.57
CA LEU A 891 16.32 16.59 -25.05
C LEU A 891 14.99 17.33 -25.12
N ILE A 892 14.73 18.32 -24.27
CA ILE A 892 13.44 19.04 -24.27
C ILE A 892 13.20 19.82 -25.56
N PRO A 893 14.18 20.56 -26.12
CA PRO A 893 13.95 21.29 -27.38
C PRO A 893 13.55 20.37 -28.54
N ALA A 894 14.11 19.16 -28.61
CA ALA A 894 13.85 18.20 -29.68
C ALA A 894 12.61 17.31 -29.44
N HIS A 895 12.32 16.95 -28.17
CA HIS A 895 11.34 15.92 -27.83
C HIS A 895 10.28 16.35 -26.80
N GLY A 896 10.25 17.61 -26.38
CA GLY A 896 9.23 18.16 -25.48
C GLY A 896 9.04 17.34 -24.19
N ALA A 897 7.80 16.90 -23.95
CA ALA A 897 7.42 16.12 -22.76
C ALA A 897 8.11 14.75 -22.69
N ILE A 898 8.36 14.09 -23.83
CA ILE A 898 9.09 12.82 -23.88
C ILE A 898 10.55 13.05 -23.48
N GLY A 899 11.17 14.11 -24.00
CA GLY A 899 12.53 14.52 -23.63
C GLY A 899 12.67 14.79 -22.13
N ALA A 900 11.72 15.52 -21.54
CA ALA A 900 11.67 15.74 -20.10
C ALA A 900 11.53 14.43 -19.31
N ALA A 901 10.65 13.51 -19.74
CA ALA A 901 10.48 12.22 -19.07
C ALA A 901 11.76 11.37 -19.09
N ILE A 902 12.47 11.33 -20.23
CA ILE A 902 13.76 10.63 -20.35
C ILE A 902 14.80 11.26 -19.42
N ALA A 903 14.96 12.58 -19.48
CA ALA A 903 15.94 13.31 -18.66
C ALA A 903 15.73 13.04 -17.17
N THR A 904 14.48 13.14 -16.69
CA THR A 904 14.19 12.94 -15.26
C THR A 904 14.24 11.48 -14.84
N SER A 905 13.91 10.53 -15.73
CA SER A 905 14.09 9.10 -15.46
C SER A 905 15.56 8.72 -15.33
N LEU A 906 16.42 9.20 -16.24
CA LEU A 906 17.87 8.99 -16.17
C LEU A 906 18.49 9.68 -14.94
N SER A 907 17.99 10.85 -14.55
CA SER A 907 18.39 11.51 -13.31
C SER A 907 18.13 10.65 -12.08
N PHE A 908 16.96 10.00 -11.97
CA PHE A 908 16.67 9.08 -10.86
C PHE A 908 17.59 7.86 -10.86
N VAL A 909 17.85 7.27 -12.03
CA VAL A 909 18.80 6.15 -12.14
C VAL A 909 20.20 6.57 -11.72
N ALA A 910 20.69 7.71 -12.20
CA ALA A 910 21.99 8.27 -11.85
C ALA A 910 22.10 8.57 -10.34
N THR A 911 21.04 9.11 -9.74
CA THR A 911 20.96 9.36 -8.30
C THR A 911 21.07 8.06 -7.51
N THR A 912 20.28 7.05 -7.86
CA THR A 912 20.35 5.75 -7.19
C THR A 912 21.73 5.12 -7.34
N ALA A 913 22.33 5.19 -8.52
CA ALA A 913 23.68 4.68 -8.78
C ALA A 913 24.73 5.40 -7.91
N ALA A 914 24.71 6.73 -7.86
CA ALA A 914 25.62 7.52 -7.03
C ALA A 914 25.47 7.20 -5.55
N LEU A 915 24.23 7.07 -5.05
CA LEU A 915 23.97 6.69 -3.67
C LEU A 915 24.47 5.27 -3.35
N LEU A 916 24.33 4.33 -4.29
CA LEU A 916 24.86 2.96 -4.14
C LEU A 916 26.39 2.94 -4.11
N VAL A 917 27.06 3.77 -4.92
CA VAL A 917 28.53 3.95 -4.87
C VAL A 917 28.95 4.48 -3.50
N TRP A 918 28.26 5.51 -2.99
CA TRP A 918 28.51 6.02 -1.64
C TRP A 918 28.26 4.98 -0.55
N PHE A 919 27.20 4.20 -0.68
CA PHE A 919 26.92 3.08 0.21
C PHE A 919 28.07 2.06 0.22
N GLN A 920 28.60 1.69 -0.95
CA GLN A 920 29.75 0.79 -1.04
C GLN A 920 31.01 1.39 -0.43
N HIS A 921 31.28 2.68 -0.67
CA HIS A 921 32.43 3.38 -0.11
C HIS A 921 32.37 3.41 1.43
N VAL A 922 31.21 3.78 2.00
CA VAL A 922 31.00 3.80 3.46
C VAL A 922 31.09 2.40 4.07
N LYS A 923 30.55 1.38 3.39
CA LYS A 923 30.69 -0.03 3.78
C LYS A 923 32.15 -0.45 3.86
N ASN A 924 32.94 -0.15 2.82
CA ASN A 924 34.34 -0.59 2.74
C ASN A 924 35.24 0.16 3.73
N ALA A 925 34.98 1.45 3.98
CA ALA A 925 35.69 2.22 4.99
C ALA A 925 35.51 1.67 6.42
N GLY A 926 34.36 1.04 6.70
CA GLY A 926 34.12 0.35 7.99
C GLY A 926 34.87 -0.97 8.14
N ALA A 927 35.13 -1.69 7.04
CA ALA A 927 35.83 -2.98 7.05
C ALA A 927 37.36 -2.85 7.20
N GLY A 928 37.95 -1.73 6.75
CA GLY A 928 39.38 -1.46 6.91
C GLY A 928 39.78 -1.13 8.35
N ALA A 929 38.88 -0.49 9.12
CA ALA A 929 39.15 -0.12 10.51
C ALA A 929 39.16 -1.33 11.46
N THR A 930 38.32 -2.34 11.21
CA THR A 930 38.30 -3.59 11.99
C THR A 930 39.47 -4.52 11.69
N ALA A 931 40.03 -4.46 10.48
CA ALA A 931 41.26 -5.19 10.13
C ALA A 931 42.51 -4.60 10.80
N ALA A 932 42.54 -3.28 11.05
CA ALA A 932 43.65 -2.59 11.72
C ALA A 932 43.68 -2.79 13.25
N THR A 933 42.61 -3.29 13.85
CA THR A 933 42.49 -3.54 15.30
C THR A 933 42.63 -5.01 15.70
N ALA A 934 43.00 -5.91 14.78
CA ALA A 934 43.39 -7.27 15.16
C ALA A 934 44.72 -7.19 15.93
N PRO A 935 44.82 -7.69 17.19
CA PRO A 935 46.06 -7.64 17.93
C PRO A 935 47.09 -8.48 17.19
N ALA A 936 48.21 -7.85 16.81
CA ALA A 936 49.40 -8.56 16.39
C ALA A 936 49.75 -9.56 17.50
N THR A 937 49.63 -10.84 17.20
CA THR A 937 50.14 -11.91 18.03
C THR A 937 51.63 -11.67 18.23
N GLN A 938 52.00 -11.14 19.40
CA GLN A 938 53.37 -11.12 19.87
C GLN A 938 53.84 -12.59 19.94
N GLY A 939 54.78 -12.94 19.06
CA GLY A 939 55.54 -14.19 19.19
C GLY A 939 56.36 -14.15 20.49
N PRO A 940 56.61 -15.30 21.14
CA PRO A 940 57.39 -15.34 22.36
C PRO A 940 58.84 -14.93 22.06
N ALA A 941 59.37 -14.05 22.92
CA ALA A 941 60.77 -13.62 22.89
C ALA A 941 61.72 -14.82 23.05
N PRO A 942 62.90 -14.82 22.40
CA PRO A 942 63.88 -15.87 22.57
C PRO A 942 64.53 -15.76 23.95
N VAL A 943 64.65 -16.91 24.61
CA VAL A 943 65.42 -17.08 25.85
C VAL A 943 66.89 -16.95 25.50
N ASP A 944 67.54 -15.94 26.06
CA ASP A 944 69.00 -15.79 26.04
C ASP A 944 69.66 -16.94 26.81
N LYS A 945 70.52 -17.67 26.11
CA LYS A 945 71.63 -18.44 26.68
C LYS A 945 72.89 -17.91 26.02
N GLY A 946 73.71 -17.17 26.77
CA GLY A 946 74.99 -16.64 26.33
C GLY A 946 75.33 -15.36 27.05
#